data_AF-A0A9P6LGA5-F1
#
_entry.id   AF-A0A9P6LGA5-F1
#
_cell.length_a   1.000
_cell.length_b   1.000
_cell.length_c   1.000
_cell.angle_alpha   90.00
_cell.angle_beta   90.00
_cell.angle_gamma   90.00
#
_symmetry.space_group_name_H-M   'P 1'
#
loop_
_entity.id
_entity.type
_entity.pdbx_description
1 polymer ?
#
loop_
_entity_poly.entity_id
_entity_poly.type
_entity_poly.pdbx_seq_one_letter_code
_entity_poly.pdbx_strand_id
1 'polypeptide(L)'
;MIISLVFAAALVVVFVVYKALWPVQLDSQEPPVLRPKIPMIGHLLSLAQLRFEYHLGNHKKYRMQAHTLPILGHKLYVASSPQLAAAVLRARTLSFEPLLAGFADIMLGLEGPGLDMWKTPDYHVAFFKVLHTGMSGKDLYSFTKALVSNTAEFLSGLSREPTEVDDFYEWGRQVLTVAVTTDLYGAKNPLKDPKMRETFWYVTSSILTTTEKLTTIHRTFHDSMHLFLIPASRSLVASTAFKTREQVRALLETYIADENDMAPDVPQFTRDRIAIGRKFGMSPDDISRIELGFTVASLANTSAILYWLLIHIYGQPDLLARIREELLTVVGETEHLVNSQAERPMTLRLGGMKEKCPLFFSCFQETQRLTAVDNVNRSVVADTTITDDSRSYLLKSGQSVQVPLAILHRDPEVWGADFETWVGDRFLKMGEEAMPTTGFFPFGGGKHQCPGRNLARGLVMGSAAQLLLGLDVTGVDGGPAVVPKAQTPWPTSSLTSDLSPSEEMYTAEKAEPVGPNSLRERALHHISQLRYRVCVLTGLILIFLSIFWLYDSSPQNGFRLPFNTDLFYHREDNSWIDNSTRSDWVKPRPGHLIPPKIWQIMLPKNWKDRYPVNDPEKLSETATWLAMNTDYAYTLVGGKGGKEFVERRFGNVSKILQTYNHLPNVGMKSDMLRYLLLDVEGGIYTDTDTLALKPVDVWVPRKLRNETRLVVGIEFDQRDGPAWADIPHPVQFCQWTIAAAPGHPVFKKMTDRVIASVEDLVRQHGVKEGGLKPSSFEVMNSTGPAAWTDVVFQHLQTVEPSLTDIRNLSYMKAPTLYGDVLVLPIDGFGMGQVHSGSTHDGSIPRDALVKHLFGGSWRGD
;
A
#
# COMPACT_ATOMS: atom_id res chain seq x y z
N MET A 1 32.18 -54.00 11.84
CA MET A 1 30.73 -54.03 11.52
C MET A 1 29.90 -53.24 12.54
N ILE A 2 29.98 -53.54 13.85
CA ILE A 2 29.22 -52.83 14.90
C ILE A 2 29.60 -51.34 15.00
N ILE A 3 30.89 -50.99 14.94
CA ILE A 3 31.34 -49.58 14.95
C ILE A 3 30.79 -48.79 13.74
N SER A 4 30.74 -49.42 12.56
CA SER A 4 30.20 -48.81 11.34
C SER A 4 28.68 -48.59 11.42
N LEU A 5 27.96 -49.50 12.07
CA LEU A 5 26.51 -49.39 12.32
C LEU A 5 26.19 -48.29 13.34
N VAL A 6 26.98 -48.19 14.42
CA VAL A 6 26.85 -47.11 15.42
C VAL A 6 27.18 -45.75 14.80
N PHE A 7 28.20 -45.67 13.95
CA PHE A 7 28.54 -44.44 13.24
C PHE A 7 27.47 -44.04 12.22
N ALA A 8 26.91 -45.00 11.47
CA ALA A 8 25.80 -44.75 10.56
C ALA A 8 24.53 -44.30 11.30
N ALA A 9 24.19 -44.93 12.42
CA ALA A 9 23.07 -44.53 13.25
C ALA A 9 23.27 -43.13 13.86
N ALA A 10 24.49 -42.81 14.32
CA ALA A 10 24.83 -41.47 14.80
C ALA A 10 24.72 -40.42 13.69
N LEU A 11 25.16 -40.73 12.47
CA LEU A 11 24.99 -39.84 11.30
C LEU A 11 23.52 -39.65 10.93
N VAL A 12 22.69 -40.69 11.03
CA VAL A 12 21.24 -40.59 10.83
C VAL A 12 20.59 -39.73 11.90
N VAL A 13 20.96 -39.90 13.17
CA VAL A 13 20.46 -39.05 14.27
C VAL A 13 20.90 -37.61 14.09
N VAL A 14 22.16 -37.36 13.76
CA VAL A 14 22.66 -36.00 13.45
C VAL A 14 21.93 -35.43 12.24
N PHE A 15 21.65 -36.23 11.20
CA PHE A 15 20.90 -35.80 10.02
C PHE A 15 19.43 -35.49 10.34
N VAL A 16 18.78 -36.32 11.16
CA VAL A 16 17.40 -36.13 11.62
C VAL A 16 17.30 -34.92 12.54
N VAL A 17 18.23 -34.75 13.48
CA VAL A 17 18.33 -33.56 14.33
C VAL A 17 18.63 -32.33 13.48
N TYR A 18 19.55 -32.40 12.52
CA TYR A 18 19.82 -31.30 11.58
C TYR A 18 18.60 -30.94 10.72
N LYS A 19 17.82 -31.92 10.28
CA LYS A 19 16.56 -31.72 9.54
C LYS A 19 15.43 -31.20 10.42
N ALA A 20 15.34 -31.66 11.67
CA ALA A 20 14.36 -31.19 12.65
C ALA A 20 14.68 -29.78 13.15
N LEU A 21 15.97 -29.42 13.22
CA LEU A 21 16.47 -28.08 13.52
C LEU A 21 16.59 -27.21 12.26
N TRP A 22 16.16 -27.70 11.09
CA TRP A 22 16.12 -26.87 9.89
C TRP A 22 14.97 -25.88 10.00
N PRO A 23 15.24 -24.57 9.92
CA PRO A 23 14.31 -23.56 10.40
C PRO A 23 13.03 -23.43 9.57
N VAL A 24 13.01 -23.85 8.30
CA VAL A 24 11.86 -23.62 7.41
C VAL A 24 11.64 -24.76 6.42
N GLN A 25 10.40 -25.25 6.34
CA GLN A 25 9.96 -26.15 5.26
C GLN A 25 9.75 -25.33 3.98
N LEU A 26 10.21 -25.83 2.83
CA LEU A 26 10.07 -25.15 1.55
C LEU A 26 9.26 -26.00 0.59
N ASP A 27 8.26 -25.39 -0.04
CA ASP A 27 7.62 -25.92 -1.23
C ASP A 27 8.61 -25.90 -2.41
N SER A 28 8.51 -26.89 -3.29
CA SER A 28 9.28 -26.99 -4.53
C SER A 28 9.11 -25.78 -5.48
N GLN A 29 7.99 -25.05 -5.36
CA GLN A 29 7.69 -23.88 -6.19
C GLN A 29 8.17 -22.56 -5.56
N GLU A 30 8.65 -22.57 -4.31
CA GLU A 30 9.18 -21.37 -3.67
C GLU A 30 10.58 -20.98 -4.22
N PRO A 31 11.00 -19.71 -4.09
CA PRO A 31 12.35 -19.30 -4.45
C PRO A 31 13.43 -20.16 -3.76
N PRO A 32 14.55 -20.46 -4.45
CA PRO A 32 15.59 -21.31 -3.91
C PRO A 32 16.19 -20.73 -2.62
N VAL A 33 16.45 -21.60 -1.64
CA VAL A 33 16.95 -21.17 -0.33
C VAL A 33 18.46 -20.92 -0.34
N LEU A 34 18.87 -19.75 0.18
CA LEU A 34 20.26 -19.52 0.56
C LEU A 34 20.51 -20.11 1.93
N ARG A 35 21.53 -20.97 2.02
CA ARG A 35 21.86 -21.65 3.28
C ARG A 35 22.46 -20.66 4.28
N PRO A 36 21.90 -20.52 5.50
CA PRO A 36 22.47 -19.69 6.54
C PRO A 36 23.72 -20.33 7.14
N LYS A 37 24.61 -19.51 7.71
CA LYS A 37 25.76 -20.00 8.49
C LYS A 37 25.32 -20.67 9.80
N ILE A 38 24.26 -20.14 10.42
CA ILE A 38 23.70 -20.63 11.70
C ILE A 38 22.24 -21.02 11.43
N PRO A 39 21.91 -22.33 11.35
CA PRO A 39 20.56 -22.77 10.97
C PRO A 39 19.42 -22.17 11.78
N MET A 40 19.52 -22.12 13.11
CA MET A 40 18.41 -21.64 13.95
C MET A 40 18.16 -20.13 13.86
N ILE A 41 19.22 -19.34 13.75
CA ILE A 41 19.13 -17.87 13.66
C ILE A 41 18.84 -17.45 12.21
N GLY A 42 19.24 -18.27 11.24
CA GLY A 42 19.10 -17.97 9.84
C GLY A 42 20.07 -16.87 9.40
N HIS A 43 19.56 -15.93 8.60
CA HIS A 43 20.33 -14.81 8.06
C HIS A 43 20.24 -13.53 8.90
N LEU A 44 19.52 -13.55 10.04
CA LEU A 44 19.23 -12.35 10.84
C LEU A 44 20.48 -11.53 11.19
N LEU A 45 21.52 -12.18 11.73
CA LEU A 45 22.74 -11.48 12.16
C LEU A 45 23.50 -10.87 10.98
N SER A 46 23.51 -11.56 9.83
CA SER A 46 24.18 -11.03 8.63
C SER A 46 23.40 -9.86 8.03
N LEU A 47 22.07 -9.91 8.03
CA LEU A 47 21.22 -8.78 7.62
C LEU A 47 21.38 -7.59 8.57
N ALA A 48 21.40 -7.82 9.89
CA ALA A 48 21.61 -6.77 10.87
C ALA A 48 23.01 -6.12 10.78
N GLN A 49 24.04 -6.92 10.51
CA GLN A 49 25.42 -6.45 10.45
C GLN A 49 25.78 -5.78 9.11
N LEU A 50 25.42 -6.41 7.99
CA LEU A 50 25.85 -6.04 6.64
C LEU A 50 24.76 -5.30 5.83
N ARG A 51 23.50 -5.31 6.28
CA ARG A 51 22.41 -4.48 5.70
C ARG A 51 22.25 -4.72 4.20
N PHE A 52 22.15 -3.66 3.40
CA PHE A 52 22.05 -3.74 1.94
C PHE A 52 23.29 -4.40 1.29
N GLU A 53 24.48 -4.29 1.89
CA GLU A 53 25.68 -4.99 1.39
C GLU A 53 25.53 -6.50 1.44
N TYR A 54 24.68 -7.01 2.36
CA TYR A 54 24.37 -8.43 2.39
C TYR A 54 23.69 -8.90 1.10
N HIS A 55 22.69 -8.13 0.65
CA HIS A 55 21.99 -8.41 -0.61
C HIS A 55 22.93 -8.27 -1.81
N LEU A 56 23.74 -7.21 -1.87
CA LEU A 56 24.73 -7.01 -2.93
C LEU A 56 25.76 -8.15 -3.00
N GLY A 57 26.33 -8.54 -1.85
CA GLY A 57 27.31 -9.62 -1.77
C GLY A 57 26.74 -10.96 -2.20
N ASN A 58 25.50 -11.26 -1.79
CA ASN A 58 24.80 -12.47 -2.22
C ASN A 58 24.48 -12.45 -3.72
N HIS A 59 24.02 -11.32 -4.26
CA HIS A 59 23.73 -11.18 -5.68
C HIS A 59 25.00 -11.35 -6.52
N LYS A 60 26.10 -10.69 -6.15
CA LYS A 60 27.40 -10.84 -6.82
C LYS A 60 27.91 -12.28 -6.82
N LYS A 61 27.71 -13.00 -5.71
CA LYS A 61 28.19 -14.37 -5.53
C LYS A 61 27.33 -15.41 -6.26
N TYR A 62 26.01 -15.32 -6.14
CA TYR A 62 25.09 -16.38 -6.58
C TYR A 62 24.33 -16.05 -7.87
N ARG A 63 24.21 -14.75 -8.22
CA ARG A 63 23.49 -14.27 -9.41
C ARG A 63 22.08 -14.83 -9.56
N MET A 64 21.39 -15.01 -8.44
CA MET A 64 19.99 -15.47 -8.43
C MET A 64 19.05 -14.27 -8.50
N GLN A 65 18.08 -14.33 -9.41
CA GLN A 65 17.06 -13.29 -9.52
C GLN A 65 16.03 -13.35 -8.39
N ALA A 66 15.72 -14.55 -7.89
CA ALA A 66 14.89 -14.78 -6.70
C ALA A 66 15.54 -15.77 -5.74
N HIS A 67 15.42 -15.55 -4.43
CA HIS A 67 15.87 -16.50 -3.40
C HIS A 67 15.17 -16.32 -2.06
N THR A 68 15.27 -17.34 -1.19
CA THR A 68 14.70 -17.36 0.16
C THR A 68 15.79 -17.28 1.22
N LEU A 69 15.63 -16.37 2.18
CA LEU A 69 16.46 -16.23 3.38
C LEU A 69 15.66 -16.72 4.60
N PRO A 70 16.03 -17.86 5.22
CA PRO A 70 15.46 -18.26 6.50
C PRO A 70 15.87 -17.30 7.62
N ILE A 71 14.95 -16.90 8.48
CA ILE A 71 15.16 -15.99 9.62
C ILE A 71 14.25 -16.42 10.77
N LEU A 72 14.81 -16.90 11.90
CA LEU A 72 14.05 -17.28 13.11
C LEU A 72 12.79 -18.14 12.86
N GLY A 73 12.84 -19.09 11.92
CA GLY A 73 11.69 -19.93 11.58
C GLY A 73 10.72 -19.35 10.54
N HIS A 74 10.96 -18.11 10.09
CA HIS A 74 10.26 -17.45 8.99
C HIS A 74 11.11 -17.43 7.71
N LYS A 75 10.45 -17.07 6.60
CA LYS A 75 11.04 -16.93 5.27
C LYS A 75 10.98 -15.46 4.85
N LEU A 76 12.11 -14.95 4.41
CA LEU A 76 12.23 -13.67 3.74
C LEU A 76 12.60 -13.93 2.28
N TYR A 77 11.65 -13.71 1.38
CA TYR A 77 11.89 -13.81 -0.06
C TYR A 77 12.60 -12.56 -0.55
N VAL A 78 13.48 -12.72 -1.53
CA VAL A 78 14.21 -11.62 -2.17
C VAL A 78 13.96 -11.69 -3.67
N ALA A 79 13.47 -10.60 -4.25
CA ALA A 79 13.26 -10.40 -5.68
C ALA A 79 14.23 -9.31 -6.17
N SER A 80 15.15 -9.68 -7.05
CA SER A 80 16.33 -8.86 -7.37
C SER A 80 16.52 -8.59 -8.88
N SER A 81 15.48 -8.79 -9.69
CA SER A 81 15.42 -8.35 -11.08
C SER A 81 14.32 -7.29 -11.29
N PRO A 82 14.44 -6.39 -12.28
CA PRO A 82 13.42 -5.38 -12.57
C PRO A 82 12.01 -5.96 -12.80
N GLN A 83 11.92 -7.11 -13.47
CA GLN A 83 10.68 -7.80 -13.80
C GLN A 83 9.99 -8.34 -12.54
N LEU A 84 10.75 -9.04 -11.68
CA LEU A 84 10.22 -9.56 -10.42
C LEU A 84 9.86 -8.42 -9.45
N ALA A 85 10.66 -7.36 -9.43
CA ALA A 85 10.34 -6.15 -8.68
C ALA A 85 9.00 -5.55 -9.13
N ALA A 86 8.81 -5.37 -10.44
CA ALA A 86 7.55 -4.88 -10.98
C ALA A 86 6.37 -5.82 -10.66
N ALA A 87 6.59 -7.14 -10.73
CA ALA A 87 5.58 -8.13 -10.32
C ALA A 87 5.22 -7.99 -8.84
N VAL A 88 6.21 -7.82 -7.96
CA VAL A 88 6.00 -7.59 -6.52
C VAL A 88 5.20 -6.32 -6.27
N LEU A 89 5.51 -5.23 -6.98
CA LEU A 89 4.84 -3.94 -6.80
C LEU A 89 3.39 -3.92 -7.32
N ARG A 90 3.05 -4.75 -8.32
CA ARG A 90 1.70 -4.85 -8.89
C ARG A 90 0.80 -5.85 -8.15
N ALA A 91 1.37 -6.82 -7.44
CA ALA A 91 0.60 -7.88 -6.79
C ALA A 91 -0.26 -7.33 -5.64
N ARG A 92 -1.59 -7.53 -5.74
CA ARG A 92 -2.55 -7.08 -4.70
C ARG A 92 -2.38 -7.84 -3.37
N THR A 93 -1.86 -9.06 -3.43
CA THR A 93 -1.58 -9.94 -2.28
C THR A 93 -0.27 -9.60 -1.56
N LEU A 94 0.46 -8.59 -2.02
CA LEU A 94 1.70 -8.11 -1.42
C LEU A 94 1.45 -6.69 -0.87
N SER A 95 1.24 -6.57 0.44
CA SER A 95 0.82 -5.32 1.10
C SER A 95 1.95 -4.71 1.93
N PHE A 96 1.97 -3.38 2.00
CA PHE A 96 2.85 -2.64 2.92
C PHE A 96 2.18 -2.34 4.28
N GLU A 97 0.85 -2.45 4.36
CA GLU A 97 0.07 -2.05 5.54
C GLU A 97 0.46 -2.77 6.85
N PRO A 98 0.67 -4.11 6.87
CA PRO A 98 1.09 -4.78 8.12
C PRO A 98 2.41 -4.24 8.67
N LEU A 99 3.32 -3.84 7.79
CA LEU A 99 4.62 -3.28 8.16
C LEU A 99 4.49 -1.89 8.79
N LEU A 100 3.44 -1.12 8.46
CA LEU A 100 3.18 0.19 9.04
C LEU A 100 2.74 0.09 10.51
N ALA A 101 1.95 -0.92 10.86
CA ALA A 101 1.54 -1.16 12.25
C ALA A 101 2.75 -1.55 13.11
N GLY A 102 3.59 -2.46 12.62
CA GLY A 102 4.85 -2.83 13.29
C GLY A 102 5.82 -1.65 13.40
N PHE A 103 5.87 -0.77 12.40
CA PHE A 103 6.63 0.47 12.47
C PHE A 103 6.10 1.42 13.57
N ALA A 104 4.79 1.65 13.64
CA ALA A 104 4.21 2.53 14.66
C ALA A 104 4.49 2.05 16.09
N ASP A 105 4.33 0.74 16.34
CA ASP A 105 4.66 0.11 17.63
C ASP A 105 6.16 0.20 17.93
N ILE A 106 6.98 -0.47 17.13
CA ILE A 106 8.40 -0.68 17.46
C ILE A 106 9.20 0.61 17.32
N MET A 107 8.99 1.36 16.24
CA MET A 107 9.83 2.52 15.92
C MET A 107 9.35 3.78 16.63
N LEU A 108 8.04 4.04 16.63
CA LEU A 108 7.49 5.26 17.22
C LEU A 108 7.10 5.09 18.70
N GLY A 109 7.01 3.84 19.17
CA GLY A 109 6.60 3.52 20.54
C GLY A 109 5.11 3.77 20.78
N LEU A 110 4.29 3.70 19.73
CA LEU A 110 2.85 3.85 19.86
C LEU A 110 2.30 2.57 20.48
N GLU A 111 1.66 2.67 21.66
CA GLU A 111 1.23 1.52 22.45
C GLU A 111 -0.22 1.69 22.93
N GLY A 112 -0.84 0.60 23.37
CA GLY A 112 -2.18 0.63 23.97
C GLY A 112 -3.25 1.26 23.06
N PRO A 113 -4.13 2.15 23.59
CA PRO A 113 -5.24 2.73 22.83
C PRO A 113 -4.80 3.48 21.57
N GLY A 114 -3.65 4.14 21.59
CA GLY A 114 -3.10 4.82 20.41
C GLY A 114 -2.76 3.86 19.28
N LEU A 115 -2.17 2.70 19.63
CA LEU A 115 -1.84 1.66 18.65
C LEU A 115 -3.09 0.97 18.11
N ASP A 116 -4.08 0.72 18.97
CA ASP A 116 -5.37 0.14 18.56
C ASP A 116 -6.10 1.08 17.61
N MET A 117 -6.11 2.38 17.91
CA MET A 117 -6.65 3.41 17.02
C MET A 117 -5.86 3.49 15.71
N TRP A 118 -4.53 3.43 15.76
CA TRP A 118 -3.71 3.35 14.55
C TRP A 118 -4.04 2.13 13.70
N LYS A 119 -4.38 0.98 14.29
CA LYS A 119 -4.76 -0.21 13.53
C LYS A 119 -6.21 -0.15 12.98
N THR A 120 -7.00 0.84 13.40
CA THR A 120 -8.41 0.95 13.00
C THR A 120 -8.52 1.44 11.53
N PRO A 121 -9.27 0.74 10.66
CA PRO A 121 -9.39 1.10 9.26
C PRO A 121 -9.86 2.54 9.02
N ASP A 122 -10.84 3.03 9.79
CA ASP A 122 -11.39 4.38 9.63
C ASP A 122 -10.34 5.47 9.88
N TYR A 123 -9.55 5.31 10.94
CA TYR A 123 -8.46 6.22 11.24
C TYR A 123 -7.40 6.16 10.14
N HIS A 124 -6.98 4.97 9.71
CA HIS A 124 -6.02 4.80 8.61
C HIS A 124 -6.48 5.46 7.31
N VAL A 125 -7.73 5.21 6.89
CA VAL A 125 -8.30 5.81 5.69
C VAL A 125 -8.33 7.33 5.80
N ALA A 126 -8.77 7.87 6.93
CA ALA A 126 -8.83 9.31 7.14
C ALA A 126 -7.44 9.96 7.16
N PHE A 127 -6.49 9.33 7.86
CA PHE A 127 -5.10 9.77 7.94
C PHE A 127 -4.42 9.76 6.57
N PHE A 128 -4.52 8.66 5.81
CA PHE A 128 -3.96 8.58 4.46
C PHE A 128 -4.68 9.49 3.47
N LYS A 129 -5.97 9.79 3.67
CA LYS A 129 -6.67 10.80 2.89
C LYS A 129 -6.03 12.18 3.09
N VAL A 130 -5.81 12.61 4.34
CA VAL A 130 -5.11 13.87 4.67
C VAL A 130 -3.73 13.91 4.03
N LEU A 131 -2.98 12.79 4.07
CA LEU A 131 -1.68 12.71 3.41
C LEU A 131 -1.75 12.88 1.90
N HIS A 132 -2.64 12.15 1.23
CA HIS A 132 -2.75 12.22 -0.22
C HIS A 132 -3.27 13.58 -0.70
N THR A 133 -4.24 14.18 -0.01
CA THR A 133 -4.78 15.49 -0.39
C THR A 133 -3.75 16.60 -0.13
N GLY A 134 -3.14 16.63 1.05
CA GLY A 134 -2.17 17.68 1.40
C GLY A 134 -0.86 17.62 0.60
N MET A 135 -0.51 16.45 0.06
CA MET A 135 0.68 16.24 -0.79
C MET A 135 0.37 16.24 -2.29
N SER A 136 -0.78 16.74 -2.72
CA SER A 136 -1.14 16.90 -4.13
C SER A 136 -1.74 18.28 -4.45
N GLY A 137 -1.87 18.56 -5.75
CA GLY A 137 -2.57 19.75 -6.25
C GLY A 137 -2.02 21.10 -5.73
N LYS A 138 -2.95 21.99 -5.37
CA LYS A 138 -2.66 23.38 -4.93
C LYS A 138 -2.01 23.44 -3.55
N ASP A 139 -2.36 22.53 -2.66
CA ASP A 139 -1.81 22.47 -1.30
C ASP A 139 -0.33 22.10 -1.34
N LEU A 140 0.03 21.10 -2.16
CA LEU A 140 1.42 20.76 -2.45
C LEU A 140 2.23 21.96 -2.98
N TYR A 141 1.69 22.70 -3.95
CA TYR A 141 2.39 23.86 -4.50
C TYR A 141 2.63 24.93 -3.43
N SER A 142 1.60 25.25 -2.64
CA SER A 142 1.68 26.27 -1.59
C SER A 142 2.68 25.85 -0.51
N PHE A 143 2.67 24.58 -0.12
CA PHE A 143 3.59 24.03 0.86
C PHE A 143 5.04 23.99 0.33
N THR A 144 5.25 23.54 -0.90
CA THR A 144 6.58 23.53 -1.55
C THR A 144 7.14 24.95 -1.68
N LYS A 145 6.30 25.93 -2.03
CA LYS A 145 6.69 27.34 -2.13
C LYS A 145 7.17 27.88 -0.78
N ALA A 146 6.42 27.65 0.30
CA ALA A 146 6.82 28.07 1.65
C ALA A 146 8.18 27.47 2.01
N LEU A 147 8.34 26.18 1.77
CA LEU A 147 9.55 25.44 2.11
C LEU A 147 10.81 25.95 1.40
N VAL A 148 10.69 26.15 0.09
CA VAL A 148 11.78 26.70 -0.71
C VAL A 148 12.04 28.17 -0.35
N SER A 149 11.05 28.92 0.13
CA SER A 149 11.24 30.32 0.55
C SER A 149 12.06 30.42 1.84
N ASN A 150 11.85 29.54 2.82
CA ASN A 150 12.66 29.51 4.04
C ASN A 150 14.13 29.17 3.77
N THR A 151 14.41 28.35 2.75
CA THR A 151 15.79 28.10 2.30
C THR A 151 16.42 29.39 1.74
N ALA A 152 15.66 30.20 0.99
CA ALA A 152 16.16 31.47 0.46
C ALA A 152 16.42 32.52 1.56
N GLU A 153 15.55 32.57 2.58
CA GLU A 153 15.74 33.45 3.74
C GLU A 153 17.01 33.07 4.51
N PHE A 154 17.26 31.78 4.72
CA PHE A 154 18.50 31.31 5.30
C PHE A 154 19.73 31.77 4.51
N LEU A 155 19.71 31.61 3.18
CA LEU A 155 20.82 32.04 2.31
C LEU A 155 21.04 33.55 2.35
N SER A 156 19.97 34.32 2.42
CA SER A 156 20.05 35.79 2.50
C SER A 156 20.66 36.26 3.83
N GLY A 157 20.59 35.44 4.88
CA GLY A 157 21.20 35.70 6.18
C GLY A 157 22.65 35.25 6.31
N LEU A 158 23.24 34.59 5.30
CA LEU A 158 24.63 34.15 5.36
C LEU A 158 25.61 35.33 5.22
N SER A 159 26.75 35.20 5.88
CA SER A 159 27.88 36.12 5.68
C SER A 159 28.37 36.03 4.23
N ARG A 160 28.78 37.16 3.67
CA ARG A 160 29.47 37.20 2.36
C ARG A 160 30.95 36.83 2.46
N GLU A 161 31.49 36.74 3.67
CA GLU A 161 32.85 36.30 3.90
C GLU A 161 32.97 34.77 3.77
N PRO A 162 34.07 34.25 3.20
CA PRO A 162 34.34 32.82 3.16
C PRO A 162 34.24 32.22 4.57
N THR A 163 33.38 31.21 4.71
CA THR A 163 33.15 30.51 5.99
C THR A 163 33.59 29.06 5.82
N GLU A 164 34.59 28.65 6.59
CA GLU A 164 34.99 27.25 6.67
C GLU A 164 33.94 26.46 7.45
N VAL A 165 33.62 25.27 6.96
CA VAL A 165 32.63 24.36 7.56
C VAL A 165 33.29 23.01 7.79
N ASP A 166 33.28 22.54 9.03
CA ASP A 166 33.92 21.28 9.43
C ASP A 166 33.35 20.06 8.68
N ASP A 167 32.03 20.00 8.53
CA ASP A 167 31.32 18.93 7.82
C ASP A 167 30.15 19.51 7.00
N PHE A 168 30.30 19.45 5.66
CA PHE A 168 29.31 19.96 4.72
C PHE A 168 27.97 19.20 4.76
N TYR A 169 28.00 17.90 5.08
CA TYR A 169 26.78 17.10 5.26
C TYR A 169 26.03 17.53 6.51
N GLU A 170 26.74 17.68 7.64
CA GLU A 170 26.13 18.15 8.88
C GLU A 170 25.55 19.56 8.72
N TRP A 171 26.31 20.48 8.12
CA TRP A 171 25.84 21.83 7.85
C TRP A 171 24.56 21.82 7.01
N GLY A 172 24.57 21.17 5.84
CA GLY A 172 23.40 21.10 4.97
C GLY A 172 22.19 20.43 5.63
N ARG A 173 22.42 19.39 6.45
CA ARG A 173 21.38 18.71 7.23
C ARG A 173 20.76 19.64 8.28
N GLN A 174 21.56 20.45 8.99
CA GLN A 174 21.05 21.40 9.98
C GLN A 174 20.19 22.49 9.32
N VAL A 175 20.65 23.04 8.20
CA VAL A 175 19.90 24.03 7.42
C VAL A 175 18.55 23.48 6.98
N LEU A 176 18.55 22.29 6.36
CA LEU A 176 17.33 21.67 5.87
C LEU A 176 16.39 21.28 7.01
N THR A 177 16.93 20.85 8.15
CA THR A 177 16.13 20.52 9.35
C THR A 177 15.32 21.74 9.78
N VAL A 178 15.96 22.88 9.97
CA VAL A 178 15.28 24.11 10.41
C VAL A 178 14.23 24.53 9.40
N ALA A 179 14.60 24.62 8.12
CA ALA A 179 13.67 25.02 7.07
C ALA A 179 12.44 24.11 7.06
N VAL A 180 12.62 22.80 6.83
CA VAL A 180 11.52 21.83 6.73
C VAL A 180 10.65 21.80 7.97
N THR A 181 11.24 21.84 9.17
CA THR A 181 10.47 21.72 10.42
C THR A 181 9.78 23.03 10.81
N THR A 182 10.34 24.19 10.47
CA THR A 182 9.63 25.48 10.61
C THR A 182 8.49 25.57 9.62
N ASP A 183 8.65 25.05 8.40
CA ASP A 183 7.54 24.97 7.46
C ASP A 183 6.47 24.00 7.90
N LEU A 184 6.81 22.90 8.56
CA LEU A 184 5.81 21.95 9.06
C LEU A 184 5.12 22.47 10.32
N TYR A 185 5.85 23.08 11.26
CA TYR A 185 5.38 23.33 12.63
C TYR A 185 5.36 24.83 13.01
N GLY A 186 5.58 25.73 12.05
CA GLY A 186 5.56 27.17 12.26
C GLY A 186 6.71 27.69 13.13
N ALA A 187 6.59 28.94 13.59
CA ALA A 187 7.59 29.65 14.35
C ALA A 187 7.88 29.03 15.72
N LYS A 188 6.91 28.31 16.29
CA LYS A 188 7.01 27.60 17.57
C LYS A 188 7.54 26.16 17.43
N ASN A 189 8.09 25.81 16.26
CA ASN A 189 8.75 24.54 16.03
C ASN A 189 9.80 24.20 17.11
N PRO A 190 9.70 23.06 17.81
CA PRO A 190 10.65 22.66 18.84
C PRO A 190 12.06 22.38 18.30
N LEU A 191 12.18 22.02 17.02
CA LEU A 191 13.45 21.80 16.34
C LEU A 191 14.10 23.10 15.82
N LYS A 192 13.62 24.27 16.23
CA LYS A 192 14.36 25.53 16.02
C LYS A 192 15.50 25.70 17.02
N ASP A 193 15.38 25.11 18.21
CA ASP A 193 16.42 25.11 19.24
C ASP A 193 17.59 24.19 18.82
N PRO A 194 18.84 24.68 18.77
CA PRO A 194 19.99 23.88 18.36
C PRO A 194 20.21 22.61 19.20
N LYS A 195 20.01 22.68 20.52
CA LYS A 195 20.17 21.54 21.42
C LYS A 195 19.10 20.48 21.16
N MET A 196 17.88 20.91 20.85
CA MET A 196 16.79 19.99 20.50
C MET A 196 16.99 19.38 19.12
N ARG A 197 17.50 20.13 18.14
CA ARG A 197 17.93 19.57 16.84
C ARG A 197 19.04 18.55 16.98
N GLU A 198 20.06 18.87 17.77
CA GLU A 198 21.13 17.92 18.04
C GLU A 198 20.59 16.67 18.72
N THR A 199 19.66 16.81 19.67
CA THR A 199 18.99 15.67 20.31
C THR A 199 18.22 14.84 19.29
N PHE A 200 17.48 15.46 18.37
CA PHE A 200 16.78 14.76 17.30
C PHE A 200 17.74 13.96 16.40
N TRP A 201 18.90 14.53 16.10
CA TRP A 201 19.82 13.89 15.19
C TRP A 201 20.84 12.97 15.83
N TYR A 202 21.24 13.15 17.09
CA TYR A 202 22.36 12.44 17.69
C TYR A 202 21.96 11.58 18.88
N VAL A 203 22.43 10.33 18.86
CA VAL A 203 22.38 9.37 19.96
C VAL A 203 23.80 9.16 20.46
N THR A 204 24.15 9.79 21.58
CA THR A 204 25.48 9.64 22.18
C THR A 204 25.57 8.33 22.96
N SER A 205 26.22 7.31 22.40
CA SER A 205 26.62 6.10 23.15
C SER A 205 28.13 5.99 23.23
N SER A 206 28.69 6.13 24.42
CA SER A 206 30.09 5.84 24.71
C SER A 206 30.29 4.33 24.78
N ILE A 207 31.18 3.75 23.97
CA ILE A 207 31.57 2.33 24.08
C ILE A 207 33.06 2.26 24.48
N LEU A 208 33.37 1.46 25.49
CA LEU A 208 34.74 1.08 25.83
C LEU A 208 35.26 0.11 24.77
N THR A 209 36.26 0.52 23.99
CA THR A 209 37.01 -0.42 23.15
C THR A 209 38.08 -1.13 23.99
N THR A 210 38.55 -2.30 23.56
CA THR A 210 39.57 -3.13 24.22
C THR A 210 40.93 -2.44 24.43
N THR A 211 41.09 -1.20 23.97
CA THR A 211 42.32 -0.40 24.02
C THR A 211 42.22 0.86 24.89
N GLU A 212 41.37 0.89 25.92
CA GLU A 212 41.23 1.99 26.91
C GLU A 212 41.00 3.41 26.35
N LYS A 213 40.81 3.58 25.04
CA LYS A 213 40.40 4.84 24.43
C LYS A 213 38.88 4.87 24.28
N LEU A 214 38.23 5.78 25.01
CA LEU A 214 36.87 6.19 24.72
C LEU A 214 36.82 6.72 23.28
N THR A 215 36.18 5.98 22.39
CA THR A 215 35.85 6.47 21.05
C THR A 215 34.36 6.79 21.06
N THR A 216 34.03 8.07 21.01
CA THR A 216 32.63 8.52 20.84
C THR A 216 32.21 8.16 19.42
N ILE A 217 31.37 7.15 19.27
CA ILE A 217 30.71 6.88 17.99
C ILE A 217 29.45 7.75 17.98
N HIS A 218 29.46 8.85 17.22
CA HIS A 218 28.26 9.61 16.93
C HIS A 218 27.37 8.75 16.03
N ARG A 219 26.33 8.12 16.60
CA ARG A 219 25.27 7.50 15.81
C ARG A 219 24.11 8.48 15.74
N THR A 220 23.48 8.61 14.58
CA THR A 220 22.26 9.40 14.55
C THR A 220 21.10 8.66 15.22
N PHE A 221 20.06 9.38 15.64
CA PHE A 221 18.80 8.77 16.10
C PHE A 221 18.24 7.82 15.04
N HIS A 222 18.20 8.30 13.80
CA HIS A 222 17.89 7.52 12.61
C HIS A 222 18.74 6.26 12.49
N ASP A 223 20.07 6.36 12.62
CA ASP A 223 20.99 5.20 12.55
C ASP A 223 20.78 4.20 13.68
N SER A 224 20.10 4.58 14.76
CA SER A 224 19.89 3.73 15.93
C SER A 224 18.50 3.08 15.97
N MET A 225 17.57 3.49 15.10
CA MET A 225 16.20 2.98 15.09
C MET A 225 16.13 1.47 14.83
N HIS A 226 17.04 0.92 14.02
CA HIS A 226 17.09 -0.52 13.76
C HIS A 226 17.31 -1.37 15.03
N LEU A 227 17.92 -0.80 16.08
CA LEU A 227 18.13 -1.50 17.34
C LEU A 227 16.79 -1.79 18.05
N PHE A 228 15.74 -1.01 17.80
CA PHE A 228 14.43 -1.19 18.41
C PHE A 228 13.77 -2.53 18.06
N LEU A 229 14.18 -3.15 16.95
CA LEU A 229 13.68 -4.44 16.46
C LEU A 229 14.15 -5.65 17.27
N ILE A 230 15.13 -5.47 18.15
CA ILE A 230 15.63 -6.54 19.04
C ILE A 230 14.99 -6.33 20.42
N PRO A 231 13.99 -7.13 20.84
CA PRO A 231 13.26 -6.89 22.09
C PRO A 231 14.17 -6.86 23.33
N ALA A 232 15.22 -7.71 23.35
CA ALA A 232 16.21 -7.76 24.42
C ALA A 232 17.13 -6.51 24.49
N SER A 233 17.14 -5.67 23.46
CA SER A 233 17.97 -4.46 23.43
C SER A 233 17.35 -3.27 24.17
N ARG A 234 16.04 -3.32 24.48
CA ARG A 234 15.28 -2.27 25.18
C ARG A 234 15.94 -1.84 26.50
N SER A 235 16.59 -2.76 27.21
CA SER A 235 17.19 -2.52 28.54
C SER A 235 18.71 -2.57 28.61
N LEU A 236 19.42 -3.08 27.58
CA LEU A 236 20.86 -3.40 27.67
C LEU A 236 21.78 -2.70 26.65
N VAL A 237 21.32 -2.41 25.42
CA VAL A 237 22.20 -1.95 24.32
C VAL A 237 21.67 -0.69 23.60
N ALA A 238 20.34 -0.46 23.59
CA ALA A 238 19.72 0.65 22.88
C ALA A 238 19.17 1.76 23.80
N SER A 239 19.54 1.77 25.09
CA SER A 239 18.94 2.66 26.09
C SER A 239 19.06 4.15 25.73
N THR A 240 20.13 4.57 25.04
CA THR A 240 20.28 5.96 24.61
C THR A 240 19.31 6.29 23.48
N ALA A 241 19.18 5.44 22.46
CA ALA A 241 18.28 5.68 21.33
C ALA A 241 16.80 5.75 21.77
N PHE A 242 16.40 4.88 22.70
CA PHE A 242 15.07 4.95 23.31
C PHE A 242 14.87 6.24 24.10
N LYS A 243 15.85 6.65 24.92
CA LYS A 243 15.78 7.93 25.65
C LYS A 243 15.66 9.11 24.69
N THR A 244 16.43 9.13 23.60
CA THR A 244 16.34 10.16 22.56
C THR A 244 14.97 10.19 21.91
N ARG A 245 14.39 9.02 21.56
CA ARG A 245 13.02 8.92 21.04
C ARG A 245 12.02 9.62 21.95
N GLU A 246 12.05 9.25 23.24
CA GLU A 246 11.11 9.79 24.23
C GLU A 246 11.34 11.29 24.50
N GLN A 247 12.58 11.78 24.42
CA GLN A 247 12.89 13.21 24.52
C GLN A 247 12.30 14.00 23.36
N VAL A 248 12.52 13.57 22.11
CA VAL A 248 11.95 14.26 20.93
C VAL A 248 10.43 14.21 20.96
N ARG A 249 9.87 13.03 21.28
CA ARG A 249 8.43 12.84 21.44
C ARG A 249 7.83 13.80 22.49
N ALA A 250 8.48 13.99 23.64
CA ALA A 250 8.02 14.92 24.68
C ALA A 250 7.98 16.39 24.21
N LEU A 251 8.92 16.80 23.36
CA LEU A 251 8.89 18.15 22.76
C LEU A 251 7.70 18.32 21.83
N LEU A 252 7.40 17.31 21.00
CA LEU A 252 6.25 17.31 20.10
C LEU A 252 4.93 17.22 20.86
N GLU A 253 4.87 16.45 21.94
CA GLU A 253 3.69 16.40 22.82
C GLU A 253 3.41 17.77 23.41
N THR A 254 4.42 18.46 23.95
CA THR A 254 4.26 19.80 24.52
C THR A 254 3.76 20.78 23.45
N TYR A 255 4.33 20.72 22.24
CA TYR A 255 3.87 21.52 21.11
C TYR A 255 2.39 21.30 20.78
N ILE A 256 1.91 20.05 20.79
CA ILE A 256 0.50 19.69 20.51
C ILE A 256 -0.43 20.04 21.67
N ALA A 257 0.03 19.85 22.91
CA ALA A 257 -0.74 20.11 24.13
C ALA A 257 -0.98 21.60 24.35
N ASP A 258 0.00 22.44 23.99
CA ASP A 258 -0.11 23.90 24.01
C ASP A 258 -0.88 24.46 22.79
N GLU A 259 -1.42 23.59 21.93
CA GLU A 259 -2.13 23.94 20.69
C GLU A 259 -1.30 24.83 19.74
N ASN A 260 0.04 24.72 19.79
CA ASN A 260 0.91 25.52 18.93
C ASN A 260 0.76 25.17 17.44
N ASP A 261 0.23 23.99 17.13
CA ASP A 261 -0.14 23.58 15.78
C ASP A 261 -1.30 24.40 15.19
N MET A 262 -2.11 25.06 16.03
CA MET A 262 -3.23 25.89 15.58
C MET A 262 -2.79 27.31 15.18
N ALA A 263 -1.49 27.62 15.29
CA ALA A 263 -0.97 28.93 14.92
C ALA A 263 -1.17 29.24 13.41
N PRO A 264 -1.37 30.52 13.03
CA PRO A 264 -1.69 30.88 11.64
C PRO A 264 -0.60 30.55 10.62
N ASP A 265 0.65 30.50 11.07
CA ASP A 265 1.85 30.22 10.29
C ASP A 265 2.14 28.72 10.11
N VAL A 266 1.39 27.84 10.78
CA VAL A 266 1.43 26.40 10.54
C VAL A 266 0.66 26.08 9.26
N PRO A 267 1.11 25.19 8.36
CA PRO A 267 0.34 24.85 7.17
C PRO A 267 -0.94 24.08 7.49
N GLN A 268 -1.95 24.25 6.64
CA GLN A 268 -3.19 23.49 6.74
C GLN A 268 -2.94 21.98 6.75
N PHE A 269 -1.96 21.52 5.98
CA PHE A 269 -1.55 20.11 5.95
C PHE A 269 -1.19 19.55 7.33
N THR A 270 -0.35 20.25 8.11
CA THR A 270 0.02 19.82 9.45
C THR A 270 -1.17 19.91 10.41
N ARG A 271 -1.97 20.99 10.33
CA ARG A 271 -3.18 21.15 11.13
C ARG A 271 -4.16 20.01 10.93
N ASP A 272 -4.45 19.65 9.68
CA ASP A 272 -5.40 18.57 9.36
C ASP A 272 -4.90 17.22 9.88
N ARG A 273 -3.57 17.00 9.83
CA ARG A 273 -2.94 15.76 10.30
C ARG A 273 -2.97 15.60 11.81
N ILE A 274 -2.81 16.68 12.57
CA ILE A 274 -2.94 16.66 14.02
C ILE A 274 -4.44 16.62 14.41
N ALA A 275 -5.28 17.39 13.72
CA ALA A 275 -6.73 17.42 13.95
C ALA A 275 -7.41 16.07 13.72
N ILE A 276 -6.95 15.26 12.76
CA ILE A 276 -7.53 13.93 12.55
C ILE A 276 -7.24 13.00 13.74
N GLY A 277 -6.05 13.07 14.34
CA GLY A 277 -5.75 12.36 15.59
C GLY A 277 -6.71 12.77 16.72
N ARG A 278 -6.87 14.07 16.94
CA ARG A 278 -7.78 14.61 17.97
C ARG A 278 -9.23 14.17 17.74
N LYS A 279 -9.69 14.20 16.48
CA LYS A 279 -11.06 13.80 16.09
C LYS A 279 -11.36 12.34 16.46
N PHE A 280 -10.37 11.47 16.34
CA PHE A 280 -10.50 10.05 16.67
C PHE A 280 -10.19 9.73 18.15
N GLY A 281 -9.97 10.75 18.99
CA GLY A 281 -9.76 10.58 20.43
C GLY A 281 -8.34 10.15 20.82
N MET A 282 -7.36 10.28 19.92
CA MET A 282 -5.95 10.07 20.27
C MET A 282 -5.46 11.14 21.26
N SER A 283 -4.64 10.72 22.22
CA SER A 283 -4.04 11.64 23.18
C SER A 283 -2.94 12.50 22.51
N PRO A 284 -2.53 13.64 23.10
CA PRO A 284 -1.37 14.39 22.62
C PRO A 284 -0.09 13.54 22.55
N ASP A 285 0.08 12.58 23.47
CA ASP A 285 1.15 11.56 23.42
C ASP A 285 1.09 10.78 22.11
N ASP A 286 -0.03 10.12 21.83
CA ASP A 286 -0.20 9.27 20.65
C ASP A 286 0.06 10.05 19.36
N ILE A 287 -0.48 11.27 19.27
CA ILE A 287 -0.30 12.14 18.10
C ILE A 287 1.17 12.55 17.98
N SER A 288 1.85 12.86 19.09
CA SER A 288 3.27 13.25 19.06
C SER A 288 4.19 12.12 18.54
N ARG A 289 3.85 10.86 18.81
CA ARG A 289 4.58 9.69 18.29
C ARG A 289 4.41 9.55 16.78
N ILE A 290 3.22 9.82 16.28
CA ILE A 290 2.94 9.83 14.83
C ILE A 290 3.68 11.00 14.16
N GLU A 291 3.68 12.19 14.77
CA GLU A 291 4.41 13.37 14.29
C GLU A 291 5.93 13.18 14.29
N LEU A 292 6.48 12.42 15.25
CA LEU A 292 7.88 11.99 15.23
C LEU A 292 8.18 11.19 13.95
N GLY A 293 7.29 10.25 13.59
CA GLY A 293 7.41 9.48 12.36
C GLY A 293 7.46 10.36 11.11
N PHE A 294 6.64 11.42 11.06
CA PHE A 294 6.69 12.39 9.96
C PHE A 294 7.96 13.19 9.89
N THR A 295 8.47 13.62 11.04
CA THR A 295 9.72 14.39 11.10
C THR A 295 10.90 13.54 10.60
N VAL A 296 10.95 12.26 10.98
CA VAL A 296 11.95 11.32 10.45
C VAL A 296 11.77 11.11 8.93
N ALA A 297 10.54 10.86 8.49
CA ALA A 297 10.24 10.60 7.08
C ALA A 297 10.51 11.80 6.15
N SER A 298 10.29 13.03 6.63
CA SER A 298 10.50 14.25 5.83
C SER A 298 11.97 14.66 5.74
N LEU A 299 12.79 14.31 6.73
CA LEU A 299 14.18 14.77 6.82
C LEU A 299 15.20 13.73 6.35
N ALA A 300 15.12 12.48 6.82
CA ALA A 300 16.23 11.53 6.71
C ALA A 300 16.70 11.31 5.27
N ASN A 301 15.77 11.01 4.35
CA ASN A 301 16.08 10.79 2.94
C ASN A 301 16.36 12.10 2.19
N THR A 302 15.64 13.16 2.52
CA THR A 302 15.74 14.46 1.83
C THR A 302 17.11 15.11 2.05
N SER A 303 17.60 15.12 3.30
CA SER A 303 18.93 15.67 3.64
C SER A 303 20.05 14.91 2.93
N ALA A 304 19.95 13.57 2.87
CA ALA A 304 20.93 12.75 2.18
C ALA A 304 20.95 13.02 0.67
N ILE A 305 19.79 13.02 0.01
CA ILE A 305 19.71 13.27 -1.44
C ILE A 305 20.21 14.68 -1.77
N LEU A 306 19.83 15.70 -1.00
CA LEU A 306 20.29 17.07 -1.20
C LEU A 306 21.82 17.16 -1.13
N TYR A 307 22.42 16.59 -0.08
CA TYR A 307 23.86 16.57 0.08
C TYR A 307 24.57 15.87 -1.08
N TRP A 308 24.16 14.65 -1.42
CA TRP A 308 24.81 13.89 -2.48
C TRP A 308 24.70 14.59 -3.84
N LEU A 309 23.55 15.19 -4.13
CA LEU A 309 23.36 15.99 -5.33
C LEU A 309 24.33 17.18 -5.38
N LEU A 310 24.42 17.94 -4.30
CA LEU A 310 25.28 19.12 -4.21
C LEU A 310 26.76 18.75 -4.31
N ILE A 311 27.24 17.77 -3.54
CA ILE A 311 28.66 17.43 -3.51
C ILE A 311 29.12 16.86 -4.86
N HIS A 312 28.29 16.07 -5.55
CA HIS A 312 28.62 15.57 -6.89
C HIS A 312 28.71 16.69 -7.93
N ILE A 313 27.85 17.71 -7.83
CA ILE A 313 27.87 18.86 -8.74
C ILE A 313 29.04 19.80 -8.41
N TYR A 314 29.22 20.20 -7.14
CA TYR A 314 30.32 21.08 -6.72
C TYR A 314 31.71 20.45 -6.96
N GLY A 315 31.81 19.12 -6.88
CA GLY A 315 33.05 18.41 -7.21
C GLY A 315 33.39 18.38 -8.70
N GLN A 316 32.50 18.87 -9.58
CA GLN A 316 32.68 18.89 -11.03
C GLN A 316 32.43 20.30 -11.59
N PRO A 317 33.45 21.19 -11.63
CA PRO A 317 33.27 22.59 -12.01
C PRO A 317 32.60 22.80 -13.37
N ASP A 318 32.97 22.00 -14.38
CA ASP A 318 32.35 22.08 -15.72
C ASP A 318 30.87 21.72 -15.72
N LEU A 319 30.48 20.75 -14.88
CA LEU A 319 29.08 20.36 -14.70
C LEU A 319 28.30 21.44 -13.95
N LEU A 320 28.89 21.99 -12.88
CA LEU A 320 28.30 23.10 -12.12
C LEU A 320 28.01 24.30 -13.02
N ALA A 321 28.95 24.68 -13.90
CA ALA A 321 28.76 25.79 -14.84
C ALA A 321 27.53 25.57 -15.74
N ARG A 322 27.43 24.38 -16.36
CA ARG A 322 26.29 24.01 -17.22
C ARG A 322 24.96 23.96 -16.47
N ILE A 323 24.96 23.46 -15.24
CA ILE A 323 23.75 23.43 -14.40
C ILE A 323 23.34 24.85 -14.00
N ARG A 324 24.28 25.73 -13.66
CA ARG A 324 23.99 27.15 -13.39
C ARG A 324 23.38 27.83 -14.62
N GLU A 325 23.88 27.55 -15.82
CA GLU A 325 23.28 28.04 -17.08
C GLU A 325 21.83 27.59 -17.24
N GLU A 326 21.52 26.30 -17.02
CA GLU A 326 20.13 25.80 -17.04
C GLU A 326 19.27 26.50 -15.99
N LEU A 327 19.76 26.62 -14.76
CA LEU A 327 19.01 27.20 -13.64
C LEU A 327 18.72 28.68 -13.83
N LEU A 328 19.62 29.44 -14.47
CA LEU A 328 19.39 30.85 -14.78
C LEU A 328 18.16 31.05 -15.71
N THR A 329 17.77 30.05 -16.50
CA THR A 329 16.57 30.13 -17.37
C THR A 329 15.24 30.08 -16.61
N VAL A 330 15.26 29.61 -15.36
CA VAL A 330 14.09 29.55 -14.46
C VAL A 330 14.14 30.63 -13.37
N VAL A 331 15.13 31.50 -13.41
CA VAL A 331 15.25 32.66 -12.52
C VAL A 331 14.70 33.91 -13.24
N GLY A 332 14.01 34.78 -12.51
CA GLY A 332 13.55 36.08 -13.03
C GLY A 332 13.62 37.18 -11.99
N GLU A 333 13.64 38.43 -12.44
CA GLU A 333 13.55 39.60 -11.55
C GLU A 333 12.14 39.70 -10.93
N THR A 334 12.07 40.14 -9.67
CA THR A 334 10.80 40.31 -8.96
C THR A 334 10.15 41.65 -9.36
N GLU A 335 8.98 41.62 -10.01
CA GLU A 335 8.28 42.81 -10.56
C GLU A 335 7.88 43.89 -9.51
N HIS A 336 8.01 43.62 -8.20
CA HIS A 336 7.45 44.46 -7.13
C HIS A 336 8.43 45.07 -6.11
N LEU A 337 9.75 44.96 -6.32
CA LEU A 337 10.75 45.49 -5.35
C LEU A 337 11.85 46.34 -6.03
N VAL A 338 11.46 47.23 -6.94
CA VAL A 338 12.39 48.06 -7.74
C VAL A 338 13.02 49.24 -6.95
N ASN A 339 12.79 49.36 -5.63
CA ASN A 339 13.14 50.59 -4.89
C ASN A 339 14.27 50.50 -3.84
N SER A 340 15.13 49.47 -3.85
CA SER A 340 16.38 49.52 -3.05
C SER A 340 17.61 49.23 -3.89
N GLN A 341 18.58 50.15 -3.86
CA GLN A 341 19.85 50.07 -4.60
C GLN A 341 20.86 49.06 -4.01
N ALA A 342 20.48 48.28 -2.99
CA ALA A 342 21.42 47.42 -2.28
C ALA A 342 21.38 45.96 -2.75
N GLU A 343 20.21 45.40 -3.11
CA GLU A 343 20.07 43.99 -3.48
C GLU A 343 18.87 43.80 -4.42
N ARG A 344 19.06 43.09 -5.55
CA ARG A 344 17.98 42.79 -6.49
C ARG A 344 17.33 41.45 -6.10
N PRO A 345 16.07 41.43 -5.63
CA PRO A 345 15.40 40.19 -5.25
C PRO A 345 15.09 39.34 -6.48
N MET A 346 15.63 38.12 -6.50
CA MET A 346 15.45 37.17 -7.58
C MET A 346 14.36 36.15 -7.21
N THR A 347 13.52 35.79 -8.19
CA THR A 347 12.48 34.77 -8.04
C THR A 347 12.89 33.49 -8.76
N LEU A 348 12.97 32.38 -8.03
CA LEU A 348 13.13 31.04 -8.59
C LEU A 348 11.77 30.47 -8.98
N ARG A 349 11.57 30.14 -10.26
CA ARG A 349 10.34 29.52 -10.76
C ARG A 349 10.46 28.00 -10.71
N LEU A 350 9.73 27.37 -9.79
CA LEU A 350 9.73 25.91 -9.63
C LEU A 350 8.96 25.18 -10.75
N GLY A 351 7.95 25.84 -11.33
CA GLY A 351 7.16 25.28 -12.43
C GLY A 351 7.96 25.22 -13.74
N GLY A 352 7.93 24.06 -14.40
CA GLY A 352 8.64 23.85 -15.67
C GLY A 352 10.14 23.57 -15.54
N MET A 353 10.64 23.34 -14.31
CA MET A 353 12.07 23.11 -14.04
C MET A 353 12.58 21.82 -14.67
N LYS A 354 11.75 20.77 -14.77
CA LYS A 354 12.14 19.51 -15.44
C LYS A 354 12.44 19.73 -16.92
N GLU A 355 11.61 20.51 -17.60
CA GLU A 355 11.69 20.76 -19.03
C GLU A 355 12.80 21.76 -19.37
N LYS A 356 13.02 22.75 -18.51
CA LYS A 356 14.02 23.82 -18.70
C LYS A 356 15.40 23.48 -18.16
N CYS A 357 15.48 22.56 -17.20
CA CYS A 357 16.74 22.15 -16.57
C CYS A 357 16.90 20.61 -16.63
N PRO A 358 16.94 20.03 -17.84
CA PRO A 358 16.95 18.58 -18.04
C PRO A 358 18.25 17.92 -17.54
N LEU A 359 19.41 18.57 -17.63
CA LEU A 359 20.66 18.06 -17.05
C LEU A 359 20.57 18.06 -15.53
N PHE A 360 20.08 19.15 -14.92
CA PHE A 360 19.89 19.21 -13.47
C PHE A 360 18.91 18.13 -12.97
N PHE A 361 17.81 17.89 -13.70
CA PHE A 361 16.88 16.82 -13.39
C PHE A 361 17.52 15.43 -13.51
N SER A 362 18.35 15.21 -14.54
CA SER A 362 19.11 13.98 -14.70
C SER A 362 20.10 13.75 -13.54
N CYS A 363 20.80 14.79 -13.07
CA CYS A 363 21.68 14.72 -11.90
C CYS A 363 20.91 14.32 -10.63
N PHE A 364 19.69 14.84 -10.45
CA PHE A 364 18.82 14.45 -9.34
C PHE A 364 18.45 12.95 -9.42
N GLN A 365 18.03 12.46 -10.59
CA GLN A 365 17.72 11.04 -10.77
C GLN A 365 18.93 10.12 -10.56
N GLU A 366 20.11 10.50 -11.07
CA GLU A 366 21.35 9.74 -10.88
C GLU A 366 21.78 9.70 -9.41
N THR A 367 21.60 10.81 -8.70
CA THR A 367 21.82 10.85 -7.26
C THR A 367 20.89 9.85 -6.57
N GLN A 368 19.59 9.88 -6.88
CA GLN A 368 18.63 8.94 -6.30
C GLN A 368 18.98 7.48 -6.61
N ARG A 369 19.46 7.17 -7.82
CA ARG A 369 19.86 5.81 -8.22
C ARG A 369 20.96 5.27 -7.31
N LEU A 370 21.96 6.09 -6.99
CA LEU A 370 23.08 5.63 -6.17
C LEU A 370 22.81 5.71 -4.68
N THR A 371 21.94 6.62 -4.22
CA THR A 371 21.68 6.82 -2.78
C THR A 371 20.48 6.05 -2.25
N ALA A 372 19.48 5.71 -3.08
CA ALA A 372 18.31 4.93 -2.66
C ALA A 372 18.64 3.43 -2.61
N VAL A 373 19.34 3.02 -1.56
CA VAL A 373 19.83 1.64 -1.38
C VAL A 373 18.88 0.73 -0.60
N ASP A 374 17.75 1.28 -0.16
CA ASP A 374 16.75 0.64 0.71
C ASP A 374 16.04 -0.54 0.05
N ASN A 375 15.39 -1.37 0.86
CA ASN A 375 14.55 -2.46 0.37
C ASN A 375 13.11 -1.96 0.21
N VAL A 376 12.45 -2.30 -0.91
CA VAL A 376 10.99 -2.25 -0.95
C VAL A 376 10.45 -3.53 -0.31
N ASN A 377 9.79 -3.40 0.84
CA ASN A 377 9.26 -4.52 1.61
C ASN A 377 7.76 -4.69 1.36
N ARG A 378 7.29 -5.93 1.30
CA ARG A 378 5.86 -6.30 1.32
C ARG A 378 5.64 -7.53 2.19
N SER A 379 4.54 -7.54 2.93
CA SER A 379 3.99 -8.73 3.56
C SER A 379 3.16 -9.50 2.53
N VAL A 380 3.32 -10.81 2.49
CA VAL A 380 2.50 -11.72 1.68
C VAL A 380 1.21 -11.99 2.46
N VAL A 381 0.12 -11.33 2.08
CA VAL A 381 -1.17 -11.46 2.79
C VAL A 381 -1.98 -12.68 2.33
N ALA A 382 -1.65 -13.23 1.16
CA ALA A 382 -2.19 -14.49 0.65
C ALA A 382 -1.15 -15.16 -0.25
N ASP A 383 -1.16 -16.50 -0.30
CA ASP A 383 -0.31 -17.29 -1.20
C ASP A 383 -0.42 -16.71 -2.62
N THR A 384 0.72 -16.41 -3.23
CA THR A 384 0.75 -15.73 -4.53
C THR A 384 1.95 -16.15 -5.34
N THR A 385 1.89 -15.95 -6.65
CA THR A 385 2.99 -16.30 -7.55
C THR A 385 3.52 -15.03 -8.21
N ILE A 386 4.83 -14.81 -8.13
CA ILE A 386 5.53 -13.80 -8.91
C ILE A 386 6.28 -14.50 -10.06
N THR A 387 6.27 -13.90 -11.25
CA THR A 387 6.81 -14.54 -12.47
C THR A 387 7.80 -13.59 -13.14
N ASP A 388 8.97 -14.10 -13.51
CA ASP A 388 9.88 -13.48 -14.48
C ASP A 388 9.67 -14.10 -15.87
N ASP A 389 10.43 -13.68 -16.87
CA ASP A 389 10.28 -14.13 -18.27
C ASP A 389 10.47 -15.64 -18.48
N SER A 390 11.01 -16.35 -17.48
CA SER A 390 11.40 -17.76 -17.57
C SER A 390 10.84 -18.66 -16.47
N ARG A 391 10.51 -18.10 -15.30
CA ARG A 391 10.19 -18.86 -14.07
C ARG A 391 9.14 -18.16 -13.21
N SER A 392 8.29 -18.99 -12.61
CA SER A 392 7.31 -18.58 -11.61
C SER A 392 7.74 -19.05 -10.23
N TYR A 393 7.59 -18.19 -9.22
CA TYR A 393 7.92 -18.47 -7.83
C TYR A 393 6.71 -18.25 -6.94
N LEU A 394 6.37 -19.26 -6.15
CA LEU A 394 5.34 -19.21 -5.12
C LEU A 394 5.87 -18.47 -3.89
N LEU A 395 5.13 -17.49 -3.40
CA LEU A 395 5.35 -16.80 -2.14
C LEU A 395 4.22 -17.19 -1.19
N LYS A 396 4.57 -17.70 -0.01
CA LYS A 396 3.60 -18.16 0.99
C LYS A 396 3.06 -17.02 1.85
N SER A 397 1.78 -17.10 2.20
CA SER A 397 1.11 -16.19 3.12
C SER A 397 1.81 -16.14 4.49
N GLY A 398 1.77 -14.98 5.14
CA GLY A 398 2.43 -14.73 6.42
C GLY A 398 3.95 -14.57 6.33
N GLN A 399 4.52 -14.57 5.12
CA GLN A 399 5.94 -14.32 4.89
C GLN A 399 6.17 -12.90 4.36
N SER A 400 7.43 -12.49 4.21
CA SER A 400 7.80 -11.19 3.66
C SER A 400 8.60 -11.34 2.37
N VAL A 401 8.48 -10.35 1.48
CA VAL A 401 9.30 -10.23 0.27
C VAL A 401 9.98 -8.86 0.22
N GLN A 402 11.26 -8.87 -0.16
CA GLN A 402 12.09 -7.68 -0.34
C GLN A 402 12.50 -7.52 -1.79
N VAL A 403 12.49 -6.28 -2.25
CA VAL A 403 13.09 -5.84 -3.50
C VAL A 403 14.28 -4.94 -3.17
N PRO A 404 15.53 -5.43 -3.21
CA PRO A 404 16.69 -4.63 -2.85
C PRO A 404 17.04 -3.62 -3.94
N LEU A 405 16.78 -2.33 -3.70
CA LEU A 405 17.08 -1.28 -4.67
C LEU A 405 18.58 -1.16 -4.94
N ALA A 406 19.42 -1.42 -3.93
CA ALA A 406 20.87 -1.45 -4.11
C ALA A 406 21.32 -2.39 -5.24
N ILE A 407 20.63 -3.53 -5.44
CA ILE A 407 20.88 -4.44 -6.57
C ILE A 407 20.34 -3.84 -7.87
N LEU A 408 19.04 -3.50 -7.90
CA LEU A 408 18.37 -3.03 -9.12
C LEU A 408 19.04 -1.79 -9.71
N HIS A 409 19.46 -0.86 -8.85
CA HIS A 409 20.08 0.39 -9.24
C HIS A 409 21.56 0.23 -9.61
N ARG A 410 22.15 -0.96 -9.45
CA ARG A 410 23.55 -1.28 -9.79
C ARG A 410 23.66 -2.53 -10.65
N ASP A 411 22.60 -2.84 -11.40
CA ASP A 411 22.65 -3.92 -12.38
C ASP A 411 23.43 -3.49 -13.62
N PRO A 412 24.60 -4.08 -13.93
CA PRO A 412 25.39 -3.71 -15.11
C PRO A 412 24.66 -3.99 -16.43
N GLU A 413 23.68 -4.89 -16.46
CA GLU A 413 22.89 -5.17 -17.67
C GLU A 413 21.92 -4.02 -17.99
N VAL A 414 21.47 -3.31 -16.96
CA VAL A 414 20.55 -2.16 -17.08
C VAL A 414 21.33 -0.85 -17.22
N TRP A 415 22.33 -0.65 -16.37
CA TRP A 415 22.99 0.65 -16.19
C TRP A 415 24.31 0.77 -16.94
N GLY A 416 24.79 -0.29 -17.59
CA GLY A 416 26.04 -0.30 -18.36
C GLY A 416 27.28 -0.53 -17.50
N ALA A 417 28.45 -0.45 -18.12
CA ALA A 417 29.74 -0.77 -17.47
C ALA A 417 30.12 0.19 -16.34
N ASP A 418 29.54 1.39 -16.32
CA ASP A 418 29.77 2.46 -15.35
C ASP A 418 28.70 2.49 -14.24
N PHE A 419 27.96 1.40 -14.03
CA PHE A 419 26.85 1.29 -13.08
C PHE A 419 27.18 1.70 -11.63
N GLU A 420 28.44 1.58 -11.16
CA GLU A 420 28.83 2.03 -9.81
C GLU A 420 29.22 3.51 -9.76
N THR A 421 29.40 4.15 -10.92
CA THR A 421 29.85 5.54 -11.06
C THR A 421 28.66 6.47 -11.18
N TRP A 422 28.73 7.60 -10.49
CA TRP A 422 27.75 8.68 -10.64
C TRP A 422 27.99 9.40 -11.98
N VAL A 423 27.01 9.38 -12.86
CA VAL A 423 27.05 10.03 -14.19
C VAL A 423 25.85 10.95 -14.35
N GLY A 424 26.06 12.25 -14.15
CA GLY A 424 24.99 13.25 -14.04
C GLY A 424 24.06 13.34 -15.25
N ASP A 425 24.55 13.06 -16.46
CA ASP A 425 23.74 13.11 -17.70
C ASP A 425 23.19 11.74 -18.15
N ARG A 426 23.27 10.71 -17.30
CA ARG A 426 22.83 9.34 -17.61
C ARG A 426 21.36 9.28 -18.03
N PHE A 427 20.47 9.87 -17.21
CA PHE A 427 19.03 9.84 -17.46
C PHE A 427 18.64 10.73 -18.65
N LEU A 428 19.35 11.84 -18.85
CA LEU A 428 19.19 12.69 -20.02
C LEU A 428 19.51 11.95 -21.33
N LYS A 429 20.60 11.18 -21.35
CA LYS A 429 21.01 10.39 -22.54
C LYS A 429 20.13 9.17 -22.78
N MET A 430 19.65 8.54 -21.71
CA MET A 430 18.81 7.34 -21.78
C MET A 430 17.41 7.62 -22.32
N GLY A 431 16.83 8.78 -22.00
CA GLY A 431 15.47 9.15 -22.38
C GLY A 431 14.39 8.47 -21.53
N GLU A 432 13.15 8.99 -21.60
CA GLU A 432 12.06 8.54 -20.72
C GLU A 432 11.51 7.15 -21.07
N GLU A 433 11.60 6.72 -22.33
CA GLU A 433 11.04 5.46 -22.82
C GLU A 433 11.70 4.21 -22.19
N ALA A 434 12.98 4.29 -21.83
CA ALA A 434 13.70 3.18 -21.21
C ALA A 434 13.36 3.01 -19.72
N MET A 435 12.85 4.05 -19.06
CA MET A 435 12.65 4.09 -17.60
C MET A 435 11.81 2.94 -17.02
N PRO A 436 10.69 2.50 -17.63
CA PRO A 436 9.85 1.43 -17.07
C PRO A 436 10.59 0.09 -16.92
N THR A 437 11.66 -0.13 -17.68
CA THR A 437 12.40 -1.40 -17.72
C THR A 437 13.61 -1.44 -16.78
N THR A 438 14.02 -0.31 -16.21
CA THR A 438 15.28 -0.20 -15.45
C THR A 438 15.19 -0.67 -14.00
N GLY A 439 13.98 -0.84 -13.46
CA GLY A 439 13.81 -1.09 -12.02
C GLY A 439 14.11 0.13 -11.14
N PHE A 440 14.10 1.33 -11.71
CA PHE A 440 14.34 2.58 -10.97
C PHE A 440 13.14 2.99 -10.09
N PHE A 441 13.14 2.52 -8.83
CA PHE A 441 12.10 2.80 -7.84
C PHE A 441 12.55 3.59 -6.60
N PRO A 442 13.14 4.80 -6.73
CA PRO A 442 13.69 5.55 -5.59
C PRO A 442 12.63 5.98 -4.55
N PHE A 443 11.35 5.96 -4.92
CA PHE A 443 10.21 6.25 -4.04
C PHE A 443 9.35 5.02 -3.78
N GLY A 444 9.87 3.82 -4.05
CA GLY A 444 9.08 2.60 -4.19
C GLY A 444 8.19 2.63 -5.44
N GLY A 445 7.14 1.82 -5.44
CA GLY A 445 6.18 1.75 -6.55
C GLY A 445 4.88 1.02 -6.20
N GLY A 446 3.97 0.95 -7.17
CA GLY A 446 2.63 0.40 -6.99
C GLY A 446 1.75 1.25 -6.07
N LYS A 447 0.73 0.64 -5.45
CA LYS A 447 -0.24 1.33 -4.58
C LYS A 447 0.35 1.97 -3.31
N HIS A 448 1.56 1.58 -2.92
CA HIS A 448 2.26 2.06 -1.73
C HIS A 448 3.50 2.90 -2.07
N GLN A 449 3.45 3.64 -3.16
CA GLN A 449 4.50 4.61 -3.50
C GLN A 449 4.53 5.75 -2.46
N CYS A 450 5.70 6.33 -2.20
CA CYS A 450 5.85 7.45 -1.27
C CYS A 450 4.81 8.57 -1.55
N PRO A 451 3.98 8.95 -0.56
CA PRO A 451 3.00 10.03 -0.73
C PRO A 451 3.70 11.39 -0.91
N GLY A 452 4.85 11.59 -0.24
CA GLY A 452 5.63 12.83 -0.28
C GLY A 452 6.53 12.99 -1.50
N ARG A 453 6.51 12.10 -2.50
CA ARG A 453 7.47 12.10 -3.62
C ARG A 453 7.55 13.42 -4.40
N ASN A 454 6.41 14.07 -4.62
CA ASN A 454 6.36 15.33 -5.37
C ASN A 454 6.85 16.51 -4.52
N LEU A 455 6.52 16.50 -3.22
CA LEU A 455 7.05 17.45 -2.26
C LEU A 455 8.57 17.30 -2.13
N ALA A 456 9.07 16.09 -1.92
CA ALA A 456 10.49 15.80 -1.80
C ALA A 456 11.26 16.23 -3.05
N ARG A 457 10.73 15.98 -4.26
CA ARG A 457 11.32 16.46 -5.51
C ARG A 457 11.38 17.99 -5.55
N GLY A 458 10.27 18.66 -5.29
CA GLY A 458 10.19 20.13 -5.32
C GLY A 458 11.10 20.78 -4.27
N LEU A 459 11.15 20.19 -3.08
CA LEU A 459 12.01 20.57 -1.98
C LEU A 459 13.50 20.43 -2.35
N VAL A 460 13.95 19.22 -2.67
CA VAL A 460 15.37 18.97 -2.95
C VAL A 460 15.85 19.79 -4.14
N MET A 461 15.10 19.79 -5.25
CA MET A 461 15.52 20.52 -6.44
C MET A 461 15.44 22.04 -6.23
N GLY A 462 14.41 22.54 -5.54
CA GLY A 462 14.28 23.97 -5.23
C GLY A 462 15.40 24.46 -4.32
N SER A 463 15.65 23.78 -3.21
CA SER A 463 16.73 24.12 -2.28
C SER A 463 18.11 23.95 -2.92
N ALA A 464 18.34 22.88 -3.69
CA ALA A 464 19.60 22.69 -4.42
C ALA A 464 19.82 23.79 -5.46
N ALA A 465 18.79 24.19 -6.21
CA ALA A 465 18.90 25.28 -7.19
C ALA A 465 19.34 26.59 -6.52
N GLN A 466 18.74 26.93 -5.37
CA GLN A 466 19.12 28.12 -4.62
C GLN A 466 20.56 28.05 -4.10
N LEU A 467 20.97 26.89 -3.56
CA LEU A 467 22.33 26.68 -3.07
C LEU A 467 23.35 26.80 -4.22
N LEU A 468 23.10 26.12 -5.34
CA LEU A 468 23.99 26.13 -6.51
C LEU A 468 24.12 27.52 -7.16
N LEU A 469 23.06 28.33 -7.13
CA LEU A 469 23.08 29.71 -7.64
C LEU A 469 23.67 30.70 -6.63
N GLY A 470 23.46 30.47 -5.34
CA GLY A 470 23.76 31.43 -4.28
C GLY A 470 25.12 31.24 -3.60
N LEU A 471 25.74 30.06 -3.70
CA LEU A 471 27.00 29.74 -3.03
C LEU A 471 28.04 29.21 -4.01
N ASP A 472 29.29 29.59 -3.77
CA ASP A 472 30.46 28.88 -4.27
C ASP A 472 31.01 27.98 -3.15
N VAL A 473 31.22 26.70 -3.45
CA VAL A 473 31.71 25.70 -2.49
C VAL A 473 32.98 25.08 -3.05
N THR A 474 34.03 25.06 -2.24
CA THR A 474 35.36 24.51 -2.58
C THR A 474 35.84 23.58 -1.47
N GLY A 475 36.86 22.77 -1.76
CA GLY A 475 37.64 22.10 -0.72
C GLY A 475 38.42 23.11 0.12
N VAL A 476 38.86 22.70 1.31
CA VAL A 476 39.68 23.54 2.21
C VAL A 476 41.00 23.99 1.59
N ASP A 477 41.47 23.30 0.54
CA ASP A 477 42.63 23.64 -0.27
C ASP A 477 42.33 24.66 -1.40
N GLY A 478 41.08 25.12 -1.51
CA GLY A 478 40.59 25.99 -2.58
C GLY A 478 40.31 25.25 -3.90
N GLY A 479 40.49 23.93 -3.95
CA GLY A 479 40.18 23.10 -5.10
C GLY A 479 38.69 22.74 -5.21
N PRO A 480 38.28 21.98 -6.24
CA PRO A 480 36.92 21.43 -6.31
C PRO A 480 36.59 20.60 -5.07
N ALA A 481 35.33 20.65 -4.63
CA ALA A 481 34.89 19.89 -3.46
C ALA A 481 35.12 18.38 -3.69
N VAL A 482 35.78 17.72 -2.74
CA VAL A 482 36.07 16.28 -2.87
C VAL A 482 34.80 15.50 -2.56
N VAL A 483 34.35 14.71 -3.53
CA VAL A 483 33.25 13.75 -3.32
C VAL A 483 33.75 12.62 -2.42
N PRO A 484 33.24 12.48 -1.19
CA PRO A 484 33.69 11.40 -0.33
C PRO A 484 33.21 10.06 -0.86
N LYS A 485 33.96 8.99 -0.57
CA LYS A 485 33.41 7.65 -0.69
C LYS A 485 32.27 7.53 0.31
N ALA A 486 31.07 7.21 -0.18
CA ALA A 486 29.93 6.94 0.67
C ALA A 486 30.30 5.86 1.70
N GLN A 487 30.38 6.25 2.97
CA GLN A 487 30.36 5.28 4.06
C GLN A 487 28.92 4.77 4.12
N THR A 488 28.72 3.45 4.07
CA THR A 488 27.40 2.78 4.02
C THR A 488 26.34 3.47 4.89
N PRO A 489 25.40 4.24 4.28
CA PRO A 489 24.27 4.78 5.00
C PRO A 489 23.30 3.65 5.39
N TRP A 490 22.57 3.81 6.49
CA TRP A 490 21.51 2.89 6.90
C TRP A 490 20.20 3.18 6.15
N PRO A 491 19.56 2.18 5.54
CA PRO A 491 18.16 2.24 5.13
C PRO A 491 17.16 2.47 6.26
N THR A 492 16.14 3.30 6.03
CA THR A 492 15.00 3.56 6.93
C THR A 492 14.08 2.33 7.13
N SER A 493 14.22 1.28 6.32
CA SER A 493 13.11 0.35 6.06
C SER A 493 13.45 -1.16 6.17
N SER A 494 14.67 -1.57 6.51
CA SER A 494 15.13 -2.93 6.18
C SER A 494 14.67 -4.09 7.09
N LEU A 495 13.88 -3.90 8.14
CA LEU A 495 13.61 -4.99 9.11
C LEU A 495 12.23 -5.01 9.80
N THR A 496 11.20 -4.29 9.35
CA THR A 496 9.85 -4.39 9.97
C THR A 496 9.08 -5.67 9.59
N SER A 497 9.71 -6.64 8.92
CA SER A 497 9.10 -7.96 8.68
C SER A 497 8.89 -8.69 10.01
N ASP A 498 7.62 -8.82 10.40
CA ASP A 498 7.07 -9.51 11.57
C ASP A 498 8.07 -10.22 12.49
N LEU A 499 8.42 -9.53 13.57
CA LEU A 499 8.92 -10.12 14.82
C LEU A 499 7.91 -9.91 15.96
N SER A 500 6.64 -9.60 15.64
CA SER A 500 5.60 -9.50 16.65
C SER A 500 5.31 -10.90 17.22
N PRO A 501 5.34 -11.09 18.55
CA PRO A 501 4.84 -12.31 19.15
C PRO A 501 3.34 -12.41 18.89
N SER A 502 2.86 -13.57 18.44
CA SER A 502 1.43 -13.89 18.38
C SER A 502 0.77 -13.69 19.75
N GLU A 503 -0.50 -13.25 19.76
CA GLU A 503 -1.31 -12.83 20.92
C GLU A 503 -1.39 -13.82 22.11
N GLU A 504 -0.85 -15.02 22.02
CA GLU A 504 -0.83 -16.02 23.10
C GLU A 504 0.21 -15.76 24.23
N MET A 505 1.01 -14.68 24.14
CA MET A 505 2.09 -14.40 25.10
C MET A 505 1.84 -13.19 26.03
N TYR A 506 0.58 -12.83 26.31
CA TYR A 506 0.22 -11.69 27.18
C TYR A 506 -0.61 -12.04 28.44
N THR A 507 -0.70 -13.31 28.84
CA THR A 507 -1.23 -13.65 30.17
C THR A 507 -0.11 -13.99 31.13
N ALA A 508 0.55 -12.97 31.68
CA ALA A 508 1.30 -13.13 32.92
C ALA A 508 1.11 -11.88 33.79
N GLU A 509 0.54 -12.10 34.97
CA GLU A 509 0.15 -11.11 35.97
C GLU A 509 1.28 -10.16 36.39
N LYS A 510 0.87 -8.95 36.76
CA LYS A 510 1.67 -7.89 37.38
C LYS A 510 2.56 -8.42 38.51
N ALA A 511 3.82 -7.99 38.52
CA ALA A 511 4.66 -8.00 39.73
C ALA A 511 5.44 -6.68 39.85
N GLU A 512 5.40 -6.12 41.07
CA GLU A 512 6.03 -4.87 41.52
C GLU A 512 7.57 -4.95 41.68
N PRO A 513 8.29 -3.81 41.85
CA PRO A 513 9.71 -3.72 41.54
C PRO A 513 10.70 -3.99 42.70
N VAL A 514 11.77 -4.72 42.32
CA VAL A 514 13.22 -4.53 42.61
C VAL A 514 13.83 -4.91 43.98
N GLY A 515 14.92 -5.69 43.88
CA GLY A 515 16.09 -5.68 44.77
C GLY A 515 17.31 -6.31 44.07
N PRO A 516 18.55 -5.76 44.23
CA PRO A 516 19.68 -6.09 43.37
C PRO A 516 20.36 -7.39 43.81
N ASN A 517 20.74 -8.25 42.85
CA ASN A 517 21.88 -9.18 42.95
C ASN A 517 22.09 -9.93 41.63
N SER A 518 23.34 -10.02 41.21
CA SER A 518 23.82 -10.19 39.83
C SER A 518 23.37 -11.49 39.11
N LEU A 519 23.15 -11.37 37.79
CA LEU A 519 22.66 -12.42 36.88
C LEU A 519 23.59 -13.64 36.71
N ARG A 520 24.87 -13.50 37.05
CA ARG A 520 25.88 -14.54 36.82
C ARG A 520 25.80 -15.69 37.83
N GLU A 521 25.35 -15.41 39.06
CA GLU A 521 25.24 -16.41 40.13
C GLU A 521 23.98 -17.28 40.02
N ARG A 522 22.89 -16.75 39.43
CA ARG A 522 21.64 -17.51 39.24
C ARG A 522 21.70 -18.53 38.10
N ALA A 523 22.41 -18.20 37.01
CA ALA A 523 22.52 -19.10 35.85
C ALA A 523 23.35 -20.35 36.16
N LEU A 524 24.43 -20.21 36.94
CA LEU A 524 25.30 -21.33 37.29
C LEU A 524 24.70 -22.24 38.37
N HIS A 525 23.84 -21.71 39.25
CA HIS A 525 23.18 -22.50 40.30
C HIS A 525 22.00 -23.35 39.77
N HIS A 526 21.31 -22.91 38.72
CA HIS A 526 20.17 -23.66 38.16
C HIS A 526 20.57 -24.84 37.27
N ILE A 527 21.69 -24.75 36.55
CA ILE A 527 22.14 -25.79 35.61
C ILE A 527 22.83 -26.97 36.32
N SER A 528 23.29 -26.78 37.57
CA SER A 528 24.01 -27.81 38.34
C SER A 528 23.15 -28.65 39.28
N GLN A 529 21.84 -28.38 39.39
CA GLN A 529 20.95 -29.10 40.32
C GLN A 529 20.54 -30.46 39.75
N LEU A 530 20.86 -31.54 40.48
CA LEU A 530 20.64 -32.95 40.14
C LEU A 530 19.19 -33.26 39.71
N ARG A 531 18.21 -32.52 40.24
CA ARG A 531 16.79 -32.67 39.94
C ARG A 531 16.43 -32.45 38.47
N TYR A 532 17.07 -31.50 37.78
CA TYR A 532 16.77 -31.25 36.36
C TYR A 532 17.38 -32.29 35.42
N ARG A 533 18.53 -32.88 35.80
CA ARG A 533 19.13 -34.00 35.07
C ARG A 533 18.30 -35.27 35.19
N VAL A 534 17.72 -35.53 36.38
CA VAL A 534 16.82 -36.65 36.59
C VAL A 534 15.51 -36.45 35.82
N CYS A 535 14.90 -35.25 35.81
CA CYS A 535 13.67 -35.02 35.04
C CYS A 535 13.87 -35.20 33.53
N VAL A 536 14.99 -34.73 32.97
CA VAL A 536 15.30 -34.88 31.54
C VAL A 536 15.66 -36.33 31.19
N LEU A 537 16.45 -37.04 32.01
CA LEU A 537 16.70 -38.47 31.80
C LEU A 537 15.42 -39.31 31.96
N THR A 538 14.56 -38.97 32.92
CA THR A 538 13.29 -39.67 33.15
C THR A 538 12.33 -39.44 31.99
N GLY A 539 12.27 -38.22 31.44
CA GLY A 539 11.50 -37.94 30.22
C GLY A 539 11.99 -38.73 29.01
N LEU A 540 13.31 -38.84 28.82
CA LEU A 540 13.90 -39.62 27.71
C LEU A 540 13.71 -41.13 27.89
N ILE A 541 13.79 -41.66 29.12
CA ILE A 541 13.52 -43.06 29.44
C ILE A 541 12.04 -43.41 29.25
N LEU A 542 11.12 -42.51 29.62
CA LEU A 542 9.67 -42.70 29.42
C LEU A 542 9.29 -42.67 27.93
N ILE A 543 9.96 -41.84 27.13
CA ILE A 543 9.81 -41.84 25.66
C ILE A 543 10.38 -43.14 25.07
N PHE A 544 11.51 -43.63 25.56
CA PHE A 544 12.09 -44.90 25.11
C PHE A 544 11.24 -46.13 25.49
N LEU A 545 10.65 -46.13 26.69
CA LEU A 545 9.75 -47.20 27.17
C LEU A 545 8.38 -47.19 26.47
N SER A 546 7.84 -46.03 26.13
CA SER A 546 6.58 -45.91 25.38
C SER A 546 6.72 -46.36 23.92
N ILE A 547 7.88 -46.12 23.30
CA ILE A 547 8.22 -46.66 21.98
C ILE A 547 8.39 -48.19 22.02
N PHE A 548 8.95 -48.74 23.11
CA PHE A 548 9.09 -50.20 23.28
C PHE A 548 7.75 -50.89 23.56
N TRP A 549 6.86 -50.25 24.34
CA TRP A 549 5.53 -50.77 24.67
C TRP A 549 4.57 -50.77 23.46
N LEU A 550 4.71 -49.79 22.56
CA LEU A 550 3.96 -49.72 21.29
C LEU A 550 4.47 -50.71 20.22
N TYR A 551 5.65 -51.31 20.40
CA TYR A 551 6.21 -52.28 19.45
C TYR A 551 6.01 -53.75 19.90
N ASP A 552 5.65 -54.00 21.17
CA ASP A 552 5.52 -55.36 21.75
C ASP A 552 4.07 -55.87 21.84
N SER A 553 3.09 -55.15 21.28
CA SER A 553 1.68 -55.57 21.27
C SER A 553 1.15 -55.84 19.86
N SER A 554 1.67 -56.89 19.23
CA SER A 554 1.01 -57.59 18.12
C SER A 554 1.33 -59.09 18.11
N PRO A 555 0.36 -59.96 18.41
CA PRO A 555 0.28 -61.29 17.82
C PRO A 555 -0.84 -61.35 16.76
N GLN A 556 -0.64 -62.30 15.86
CA GLN A 556 -1.23 -62.38 14.53
C GLN A 556 -2.69 -62.91 14.46
N ASN A 557 -3.30 -62.58 13.32
CA ASN A 557 -4.27 -63.33 12.51
C ASN A 557 -5.77 -63.29 12.83
N GLY A 558 -6.50 -62.64 11.92
CA GLY A 558 -7.61 -63.28 11.20
C GLY A 558 -8.94 -62.51 11.23
N PHE A 559 -9.32 -61.87 10.11
CA PHE A 559 -10.49 -62.24 9.28
C PHE A 559 -10.87 -61.14 8.26
N ARG A 560 -11.54 -61.59 7.19
CA ARG A 560 -11.84 -60.90 5.92
C ARG A 560 -12.91 -59.80 6.02
N LEU A 561 -12.84 -58.88 5.05
CA LEU A 561 -13.86 -57.88 4.64
C LEU A 561 -15.29 -58.45 4.56
N PRO A 562 -16.31 -57.62 4.84
CA PRO A 562 -17.11 -57.11 3.73
C PRO A 562 -17.53 -55.63 3.84
N PHE A 563 -18.11 -55.18 2.74
CA PHE A 563 -18.55 -53.84 2.37
C PHE A 563 -19.60 -53.16 3.28
N ASN A 564 -19.52 -51.83 3.22
CA ASN A 564 -20.59 -50.80 3.14
C ASN A 564 -21.26 -50.19 4.39
N THR A 565 -21.12 -48.87 4.38
CA THR A 565 -22.10 -47.77 4.59
C THR A 565 -22.71 -47.47 5.95
N ASP A 566 -22.63 -46.16 6.21
CA ASP A 566 -23.44 -45.30 7.06
C ASP A 566 -23.24 -45.39 8.56
N LEU A 567 -22.68 -44.30 9.12
CA LEU A 567 -23.21 -43.63 10.32
C LEU A 567 -22.45 -42.31 10.59
N PHE A 568 -23.19 -41.21 10.43
CA PHE A 568 -22.99 -39.84 10.95
C PHE A 568 -22.10 -38.83 10.19
N TYR A 569 -22.72 -38.14 9.24
CA TYR A 569 -22.96 -36.69 9.35
C TYR A 569 -24.11 -36.32 8.38
N HIS A 570 -25.34 -36.21 8.90
CA HIS A 570 -26.36 -35.41 8.23
C HIS A 570 -26.03 -33.94 8.48
N ARG A 571 -25.30 -33.35 7.54
CA ARG A 571 -25.39 -31.90 7.30
C ARG A 571 -26.21 -31.78 6.03
N GLU A 572 -27.38 -31.16 6.13
CA GLU A 572 -28.14 -30.78 4.93
C GLU A 572 -27.24 -29.93 4.05
N ASP A 573 -26.80 -30.52 2.95
CA ASP A 573 -25.99 -29.87 1.94
C ASP A 573 -26.94 -29.00 1.10
N ASN A 574 -27.30 -27.83 1.62
CA ASN A 574 -27.94 -26.75 0.86
C ASN A 574 -26.93 -26.11 -0.12
N SER A 575 -26.12 -26.93 -0.80
CA SER A 575 -25.12 -26.43 -1.72
C SER A 575 -25.83 -26.02 -3.02
N TRP A 576 -25.77 -24.71 -3.31
CA TRP A 576 -26.29 -24.09 -4.53
C TRP A 576 -25.47 -24.45 -5.79
N ILE A 577 -24.59 -25.44 -5.70
CA ILE A 577 -23.64 -25.79 -6.75
C ILE A 577 -24.22 -26.83 -7.70
N ASP A 578 -24.35 -26.41 -8.95
CA ASP A 578 -24.39 -27.31 -10.10
C ASP A 578 -23.03 -28.02 -10.20
N ASN A 579 -22.97 -29.31 -9.84
CA ASN A 579 -21.77 -30.17 -9.83
C ASN A 579 -21.23 -30.51 -11.25
N SER A 580 -21.44 -29.62 -12.22
CA SER A 580 -20.96 -29.78 -13.59
C SER A 580 -19.43 -29.65 -13.67
N THR A 581 -18.82 -30.55 -14.44
CA THR A 581 -17.36 -30.63 -14.60
C THR A 581 -16.86 -29.61 -15.63
N ARG A 582 -15.57 -29.26 -15.62
CA ARG A 582 -14.98 -28.23 -16.53
C ARG A 582 -15.24 -28.48 -18.03
N SER A 583 -15.60 -29.69 -18.43
CA SER A 583 -16.01 -30.04 -19.81
C SER A 583 -17.44 -29.65 -20.18
N ASP A 584 -18.30 -29.33 -19.19
CA ASP A 584 -19.72 -28.97 -19.40
C ASP A 584 -19.91 -27.46 -19.67
N TRP A 585 -18.82 -26.68 -19.62
CA TRP A 585 -18.78 -25.22 -19.77
C TRP A 585 -18.76 -24.80 -21.25
N VAL A 586 -19.01 -25.75 -22.14
CA VAL A 586 -19.04 -25.56 -23.58
C VAL A 586 -20.32 -26.20 -24.12
N LYS A 587 -21.24 -25.34 -24.61
CA LYS A 587 -22.47 -25.60 -25.41
C LYS A 587 -23.79 -25.67 -24.62
N PRO A 588 -24.91 -25.81 -25.36
CA PRO A 588 -25.95 -24.81 -25.68
C PRO A 588 -26.67 -24.23 -24.44
N ARG A 589 -27.45 -23.15 -24.60
CA ARG A 589 -28.18 -22.46 -23.50
C ARG A 589 -29.69 -22.82 -23.40
N PRO A 590 -30.11 -24.08 -23.18
CA PRO A 590 -31.52 -24.37 -22.97
C PRO A 590 -32.00 -23.71 -21.68
N GLY A 591 -33.03 -22.88 -21.82
CA GLY A 591 -33.79 -22.34 -20.71
C GLY A 591 -33.36 -20.99 -20.14
N HIS A 592 -32.25 -20.39 -20.59
CA HIS A 592 -31.91 -19.02 -20.16
C HIS A 592 -32.84 -17.99 -20.83
N LEU A 593 -33.51 -17.16 -20.02
CA LEU A 593 -34.30 -16.02 -20.50
C LEU A 593 -33.46 -14.74 -20.70
N ILE A 594 -32.30 -14.66 -20.06
CA ILE A 594 -31.35 -13.54 -20.18
C ILE A 594 -30.47 -13.78 -21.43
N PRO A 595 -30.47 -12.87 -22.41
CA PRO A 595 -29.72 -13.06 -23.64
C PRO A 595 -28.20 -12.93 -23.42
N PRO A 596 -27.38 -13.57 -24.26
CA PRO A 596 -25.94 -13.63 -24.05
C PRO A 596 -25.23 -12.39 -24.61
N LYS A 597 -25.50 -11.25 -23.99
CA LYS A 597 -24.91 -9.96 -24.32
C LYS A 597 -24.26 -9.36 -23.08
N ILE A 598 -23.06 -8.79 -23.24
CA ILE A 598 -22.35 -8.06 -22.18
C ILE A 598 -22.20 -6.61 -22.64
N TRP A 599 -22.66 -5.71 -21.80
CA TRP A 599 -22.63 -4.26 -21.99
C TRP A 599 -21.71 -3.63 -20.95
N GLN A 600 -20.73 -2.87 -21.42
CA GLN A 600 -19.99 -1.93 -20.59
C GLN A 600 -20.13 -0.53 -21.21
N ILE A 601 -20.23 0.50 -20.38
CA ILE A 601 -20.40 1.89 -20.85
C ILE A 601 -19.14 2.67 -20.51
N MET A 602 -18.60 3.41 -21.49
CA MET A 602 -17.52 4.36 -21.26
C MET A 602 -17.78 5.66 -22.01
N LEU A 603 -18.32 6.64 -21.30
CA LEU A 603 -18.64 7.97 -21.84
C LEU A 603 -17.47 8.94 -21.63
N PRO A 604 -17.19 9.84 -22.59
CA PRO A 604 -16.11 10.81 -22.47
C PRO A 604 -16.38 11.81 -21.33
N LYS A 605 -15.39 12.04 -20.46
CA LYS A 605 -15.46 13.11 -19.44
C LYS A 605 -15.51 14.51 -20.07
N ASN A 606 -14.82 14.69 -21.20
CA ASN A 606 -14.91 15.87 -22.05
C ASN A 606 -15.42 15.45 -23.43
N TRP A 607 -16.65 15.83 -23.78
CA TRP A 607 -17.25 15.51 -25.09
C TRP A 607 -16.53 16.13 -26.30
N LYS A 608 -15.52 17.00 -26.08
CA LYS A 608 -14.61 17.51 -27.12
C LYS A 608 -13.44 16.56 -27.40
N ASP A 609 -13.20 15.57 -26.54
CA ASP A 609 -12.18 14.56 -26.74
C ASP A 609 -12.58 13.64 -27.90
N ARG A 610 -11.73 13.56 -28.93
CA ARG A 610 -11.97 12.73 -30.12
C ARG A 610 -11.71 11.25 -29.86
N TYR A 611 -10.97 10.90 -28.80
CA TYR A 611 -10.55 9.51 -28.54
C TYR A 611 -10.52 9.17 -27.04
N PRO A 612 -11.68 9.11 -26.35
CA PRO A 612 -11.74 8.84 -24.91
C PRO A 612 -11.27 7.43 -24.51
N VAL A 613 -11.04 6.53 -25.48
CA VAL A 613 -10.68 5.10 -25.32
C VAL A 613 -9.20 4.82 -25.61
N ASN A 614 -8.33 5.84 -25.67
CA ASN A 614 -6.92 5.66 -26.06
C ASN A 614 -6.01 5.03 -24.99
N ASP A 615 -6.56 4.66 -23.83
CA ASP A 615 -5.81 4.03 -22.75
C ASP A 615 -6.32 2.59 -22.52
N PRO A 616 -5.60 1.57 -23.03
CA PRO A 616 -5.96 0.17 -22.85
C PRO A 616 -5.99 -0.26 -21.37
N GLU A 617 -5.28 0.44 -20.47
CA GLU A 617 -5.30 0.10 -19.04
C GLU A 617 -6.67 0.33 -18.41
N LYS A 618 -7.50 1.24 -18.97
CA LYS A 618 -8.86 1.50 -18.49
C LYS A 618 -9.86 0.36 -18.73
N LEU A 619 -9.49 -0.60 -19.57
CA LEU A 619 -10.30 -1.79 -19.89
C LEU A 619 -9.58 -3.08 -19.50
N SER A 620 -8.55 -3.02 -18.63
CA SER A 620 -7.79 -4.21 -18.24
C SER A 620 -8.68 -5.30 -17.65
N GLU A 621 -9.71 -4.91 -16.89
CA GLU A 621 -10.60 -5.83 -16.19
C GLU A 621 -11.69 -6.42 -17.09
N THR A 622 -12.03 -5.74 -18.19
CA THR A 622 -12.88 -6.27 -19.28
C THR A 622 -12.34 -7.59 -19.83
N ALA A 623 -11.02 -7.80 -19.81
CA ALA A 623 -10.41 -9.04 -20.28
C ALA A 623 -10.96 -10.27 -19.56
N THR A 624 -11.29 -10.16 -18.25
CA THR A 624 -11.89 -11.28 -17.50
C THR A 624 -13.27 -11.64 -18.01
N TRP A 625 -14.10 -10.64 -18.32
CA TRP A 625 -15.44 -10.84 -18.89
C TRP A 625 -15.38 -11.51 -20.27
N LEU A 626 -14.48 -11.06 -21.14
CA LEU A 626 -14.29 -11.65 -22.47
C LEU A 626 -13.76 -13.08 -22.39
N ALA A 627 -12.80 -13.34 -21.49
CA ALA A 627 -12.19 -14.64 -21.33
C ALA A 627 -13.15 -15.69 -20.73
N MET A 628 -14.01 -15.28 -19.77
CA MET A 628 -14.97 -16.18 -19.14
C MET A 628 -16.22 -16.43 -19.97
N ASN A 629 -16.53 -15.54 -20.91
CA ASN A 629 -17.81 -15.53 -21.66
C ASN A 629 -17.55 -15.41 -23.16
N THR A 630 -16.70 -16.29 -23.70
CA THR A 630 -16.22 -16.24 -25.10
C THR A 630 -17.33 -16.31 -26.16
N ASP A 631 -18.52 -16.77 -25.79
CA ASP A 631 -19.70 -16.93 -26.63
C ASP A 631 -20.79 -15.88 -26.35
N TYR A 632 -20.48 -14.85 -25.55
CA TYR A 632 -21.33 -13.68 -25.35
C TYR A 632 -20.94 -12.57 -26.32
N ALA A 633 -21.94 -11.87 -26.85
CA ALA A 633 -21.71 -10.66 -27.62
C ALA A 633 -21.31 -9.52 -26.67
N TYR A 634 -20.06 -9.07 -26.75
CA TYR A 634 -19.58 -7.93 -25.97
C TYR A 634 -19.75 -6.62 -26.74
N THR A 635 -20.23 -5.57 -26.06
CA THR A 635 -20.28 -4.22 -26.60
C THR A 635 -19.81 -3.20 -25.57
N LEU A 636 -18.78 -2.44 -25.93
CA LEU A 636 -18.37 -1.22 -25.22
C LEU A 636 -19.13 -0.03 -25.82
N VAL A 637 -20.03 0.57 -25.04
CA VAL A 637 -20.88 1.67 -25.47
C VAL A 637 -20.21 3.00 -25.17
N GLY A 638 -19.75 3.68 -26.23
CA GLY A 638 -19.20 5.03 -26.16
C GLY A 638 -20.26 6.13 -26.28
N GLY A 639 -19.86 7.39 -26.12
CA GLY A 639 -20.76 8.55 -26.15
C GLY A 639 -21.62 8.68 -27.41
N LYS A 640 -21.05 8.47 -28.59
CA LYS A 640 -21.79 8.49 -29.87
C LYS A 640 -22.79 7.34 -29.96
N GLY A 641 -22.33 6.11 -29.69
CA GLY A 641 -23.18 4.92 -29.76
C GLY A 641 -24.33 4.93 -28.77
N GLY A 642 -24.10 5.40 -27.54
CA GLY A 642 -25.15 5.56 -26.53
C GLY A 642 -26.22 6.57 -26.96
N LYS A 643 -25.80 7.73 -27.50
CA LYS A 643 -26.72 8.75 -28.01
C LYS A 643 -27.54 8.23 -29.19
N GLU A 644 -26.90 7.62 -30.19
CA GLU A 644 -27.58 7.06 -31.36
C GLU A 644 -28.56 5.94 -30.97
N PHE A 645 -28.22 5.13 -29.97
CA PHE A 645 -29.12 4.12 -29.42
C PHE A 645 -30.40 4.76 -28.84
N VAL A 646 -30.26 5.78 -27.99
CA VAL A 646 -31.39 6.46 -27.37
C VAL A 646 -32.25 7.17 -28.42
N GLU A 647 -31.64 7.90 -29.35
CA GLU A 647 -32.36 8.58 -30.45
C GLU A 647 -33.12 7.59 -31.33
N ARG A 648 -32.50 6.47 -31.69
CA ARG A 648 -33.12 5.46 -32.56
C ARG A 648 -34.26 4.71 -31.89
N ARG A 649 -34.12 4.35 -30.61
CA ARG A 649 -35.11 3.51 -29.89
C ARG A 649 -36.18 4.31 -29.17
N PHE A 650 -35.84 5.51 -28.71
CA PHE A 650 -36.72 6.35 -27.88
C PHE A 650 -36.97 7.74 -28.48
N GLY A 651 -36.57 8.00 -29.74
CA GLY A 651 -36.80 9.29 -30.40
C GLY A 651 -38.27 9.69 -30.52
N ASN A 652 -39.17 8.70 -30.52
CA ASN A 652 -40.63 8.93 -30.52
C ASN A 652 -41.21 9.17 -29.10
N VAL A 653 -40.41 8.95 -28.05
CA VAL A 653 -40.79 9.19 -26.65
C VAL A 653 -40.05 10.45 -26.18
N SER A 654 -40.64 11.61 -26.48
CA SER A 654 -40.01 12.92 -26.30
C SER A 654 -39.40 13.11 -24.90
N LYS A 655 -40.08 12.62 -23.86
CA LYS A 655 -39.64 12.78 -22.48
C LYS A 655 -38.35 12.01 -22.16
N ILE A 656 -38.22 10.76 -22.59
CA ILE A 656 -37.00 9.96 -22.38
C ILE A 656 -35.81 10.61 -23.09
N LEU A 657 -36.00 10.96 -24.37
CA LEU A 657 -34.95 11.59 -25.17
C LEU A 657 -34.53 12.95 -24.58
N GLN A 658 -35.51 13.76 -24.16
CA GLN A 658 -35.28 15.06 -23.55
C GLN A 658 -34.51 14.93 -22.23
N THR A 659 -34.97 14.07 -21.32
CA THR A 659 -34.29 13.84 -20.03
C THR A 659 -32.85 13.38 -20.27
N TYR A 660 -32.64 12.35 -21.09
CA TYR A 660 -31.31 11.81 -21.37
C TYR A 660 -30.34 12.88 -21.92
N ASN A 661 -30.81 13.71 -22.85
CA ASN A 661 -30.00 14.76 -23.44
C ASN A 661 -29.58 15.83 -22.42
N HIS A 662 -30.46 16.19 -21.49
CA HIS A 662 -30.22 17.25 -20.50
C HIS A 662 -29.55 16.79 -19.19
N LEU A 663 -29.33 15.48 -18.98
CA LEU A 663 -28.62 15.01 -17.79
C LEU A 663 -27.23 15.67 -17.66
N PRO A 664 -26.88 16.25 -16.50
CA PRO A 664 -25.78 17.21 -16.38
C PRO A 664 -24.40 16.58 -16.19
N ASN A 665 -24.31 15.35 -15.67
CA ASN A 665 -23.03 14.66 -15.46
C ASN A 665 -22.99 13.28 -16.13
N VAL A 666 -21.77 12.80 -16.35
CA VAL A 666 -21.48 11.52 -17.02
C VAL A 666 -22.07 10.33 -16.27
N GLY A 667 -22.03 10.35 -14.93
CA GLY A 667 -22.57 9.29 -14.07
C GLY A 667 -24.07 9.10 -14.32
N MET A 668 -24.86 10.17 -14.19
CA MET A 668 -26.31 10.11 -14.43
C MET A 668 -26.66 9.64 -15.84
N LYS A 669 -25.92 10.12 -16.86
CA LYS A 669 -26.11 9.64 -18.24
C LYS A 669 -25.82 8.15 -18.37
N SER A 670 -24.75 7.67 -17.73
CA SER A 670 -24.38 6.25 -17.73
C SER A 670 -25.45 5.40 -17.01
N ASP A 671 -25.94 5.87 -15.86
CA ASP A 671 -27.01 5.25 -15.09
C ASP A 671 -28.31 5.10 -15.91
N MET A 672 -28.76 6.16 -16.57
CA MET A 672 -29.97 6.08 -17.38
C MET A 672 -29.76 5.16 -18.60
N LEU A 673 -28.58 5.23 -19.23
CA LEU A 673 -28.27 4.44 -20.44
C LEU A 673 -28.27 2.94 -20.15
N ARG A 674 -27.72 2.48 -19.02
CA ARG A 674 -27.72 1.04 -18.68
C ARG A 674 -29.14 0.49 -18.49
N TYR A 675 -30.05 1.27 -17.90
CA TYR A 675 -31.45 0.83 -17.75
C TYR A 675 -32.15 0.72 -19.10
N LEU A 676 -31.98 1.71 -19.98
CA LEU A 676 -32.56 1.70 -21.32
C LEU A 676 -32.00 0.57 -22.19
N LEU A 677 -30.71 0.28 -22.08
CA LEU A 677 -30.07 -0.85 -22.77
C LEU A 677 -30.66 -2.18 -22.32
N LEU A 678 -30.73 -2.42 -21.01
CA LEU A 678 -31.25 -3.68 -20.48
C LEU A 678 -32.77 -3.85 -20.72
N ASP A 679 -33.54 -2.77 -20.73
CA ASP A 679 -34.97 -2.82 -21.10
C ASP A 679 -35.16 -3.32 -22.53
N VAL A 680 -34.37 -2.82 -23.48
CA VAL A 680 -34.58 -3.11 -24.90
C VAL A 680 -33.87 -4.38 -25.34
N GLU A 681 -32.62 -4.55 -24.94
CA GLU A 681 -31.74 -5.58 -25.48
C GLU A 681 -31.55 -6.78 -24.55
N GLY A 682 -31.83 -6.59 -23.25
CA GLY A 682 -31.46 -7.51 -22.19
C GLY A 682 -29.95 -7.76 -22.11
N GLY A 683 -29.58 -8.78 -21.35
CA GLY A 683 -28.21 -9.22 -21.17
C GLY A 683 -27.65 -8.76 -19.83
N ILE A 684 -26.35 -8.51 -19.80
CA ILE A 684 -25.59 -8.22 -18.59
C ILE A 684 -24.96 -6.86 -18.76
N TYR A 685 -25.32 -5.93 -17.90
CA TYR A 685 -24.57 -4.70 -17.72
C TYR A 685 -23.57 -4.90 -16.60
N THR A 686 -22.35 -4.40 -16.77
CA THR A 686 -21.35 -4.30 -15.70
C THR A 686 -20.45 -3.07 -15.91
N ASP A 687 -19.95 -2.46 -14.85
CA ASP A 687 -18.99 -1.36 -14.94
C ASP A 687 -17.64 -1.85 -15.51
N THR A 688 -16.80 -0.95 -16.01
CA THR A 688 -15.49 -1.31 -16.60
C THR A 688 -14.46 -1.75 -15.57
N ASP A 689 -14.63 -1.37 -14.30
CA ASP A 689 -13.79 -1.71 -13.16
C ASP A 689 -14.34 -2.91 -12.34
N THR A 690 -14.97 -3.87 -13.02
CA THR A 690 -15.42 -5.14 -12.45
C THR A 690 -14.66 -6.33 -13.01
N LEU A 691 -14.47 -7.34 -12.18
CA LEU A 691 -13.92 -8.64 -12.54
C LEU A 691 -15.03 -9.68 -12.59
N ALA A 692 -15.14 -10.40 -13.71
CA ALA A 692 -15.87 -11.67 -13.72
C ALA A 692 -15.06 -12.69 -12.92
N LEU A 693 -15.67 -13.28 -11.89
CA LEU A 693 -15.07 -14.38 -11.12
C LEU A 693 -15.57 -15.74 -11.60
N LYS A 694 -16.77 -15.77 -12.18
CA LYS A 694 -17.36 -16.94 -12.81
C LYS A 694 -18.07 -16.58 -14.13
N PRO A 695 -18.10 -17.52 -15.10
CA PRO A 695 -18.94 -17.43 -16.29
C PRO A 695 -20.40 -17.12 -15.96
N VAL A 696 -21.04 -16.30 -16.78
CA VAL A 696 -22.42 -15.84 -16.55
C VAL A 696 -23.44 -16.99 -16.57
N ASP A 697 -23.18 -18.03 -17.35
CA ASP A 697 -24.08 -19.20 -17.43
C ASP A 697 -24.28 -19.93 -16.09
N VAL A 698 -23.39 -19.74 -15.11
CA VAL A 698 -23.53 -20.36 -13.77
C VAL A 698 -24.19 -19.45 -12.74
N TRP A 699 -24.51 -18.20 -13.08
CA TRP A 699 -25.13 -17.26 -12.14
C TRP A 699 -26.55 -17.69 -11.74
N VAL A 700 -27.25 -18.34 -12.66
CA VAL A 700 -28.60 -18.89 -12.43
C VAL A 700 -28.53 -20.41 -12.44
N PRO A 701 -28.88 -21.11 -11.34
CA PRO A 701 -28.88 -22.56 -11.31
C PRO A 701 -29.85 -23.12 -12.33
N ARG A 702 -29.54 -24.30 -12.85
CA ARG A 702 -30.32 -24.97 -13.90
C ARG A 702 -31.83 -24.98 -13.66
N LYS A 703 -32.25 -25.27 -12.43
CA LYS A 703 -33.66 -25.35 -12.04
C LYS A 703 -34.41 -24.02 -12.13
N LEU A 704 -33.72 -22.87 -12.06
CA LEU A 704 -34.33 -21.53 -12.04
C LEU A 704 -34.19 -20.78 -13.37
N ARG A 705 -33.44 -21.33 -14.34
CA ARG A 705 -33.12 -20.63 -15.61
C ARG A 705 -34.35 -20.21 -16.39
N ASN A 706 -35.37 -21.09 -16.45
CA ASN A 706 -36.63 -20.86 -17.17
C ASN A 706 -37.54 -19.83 -16.51
N GLU A 707 -37.24 -19.42 -15.29
CA GLU A 707 -38.08 -18.53 -14.48
C GLU A 707 -37.39 -17.18 -14.21
N THR A 708 -36.06 -17.17 -14.18
CA THR A 708 -35.28 -15.97 -13.84
C THR A 708 -35.20 -15.00 -15.02
N ARG A 709 -35.82 -13.83 -14.86
CA ARG A 709 -35.78 -12.73 -15.84
C ARG A 709 -34.97 -11.53 -15.36
N LEU A 710 -34.64 -11.45 -14.07
CA LEU A 710 -33.75 -10.43 -13.51
C LEU A 710 -32.85 -11.03 -12.44
N VAL A 711 -31.57 -10.67 -12.43
CA VAL A 711 -30.63 -10.98 -11.36
C VAL A 711 -30.09 -9.69 -10.77
N VAL A 712 -30.26 -9.52 -9.47
CA VAL A 712 -29.73 -8.39 -8.67
C VAL A 712 -28.96 -8.93 -7.48
N GLY A 713 -27.88 -8.25 -7.09
CA GLY A 713 -27.11 -8.61 -5.91
C GLY A 713 -27.20 -7.55 -4.82
N ILE A 714 -27.15 -7.96 -3.57
CA ILE A 714 -26.98 -7.02 -2.46
C ILE A 714 -25.55 -6.47 -2.52
N GLU A 715 -25.40 -5.15 -2.48
CA GLU A 715 -24.09 -4.48 -2.36
C GLU A 715 -23.83 -3.92 -0.96
N PHE A 716 -24.89 -3.60 -0.21
CA PHE A 716 -24.79 -3.14 1.16
C PHE A 716 -25.88 -3.76 2.01
N ASP A 717 -25.51 -4.17 3.21
CA ASP A 717 -26.36 -4.69 4.29
C ASP A 717 -25.81 -4.14 5.60
N GLN A 718 -26.58 -3.30 6.30
CA GLN A 718 -26.13 -2.62 7.52
C GLN A 718 -25.81 -3.60 8.66
N ARG A 719 -26.52 -4.74 8.72
CA ARG A 719 -26.40 -5.75 9.79
C ARG A 719 -26.44 -5.09 11.19
N ASP A 720 -25.59 -5.54 12.12
CA ASP A 720 -25.53 -5.01 13.50
C ASP A 720 -24.68 -3.73 13.62
N GLY A 721 -24.21 -3.16 12.51
CA GLY A 721 -23.34 -1.99 12.47
C GLY A 721 -24.08 -0.64 12.38
N PRO A 722 -23.38 0.48 12.62
CA PRO A 722 -23.93 1.81 12.39
C PRO A 722 -24.25 2.03 10.90
N ALA A 723 -25.14 2.98 10.61
CA ALA A 723 -25.41 3.37 9.23
C ALA A 723 -24.11 3.87 8.58
N TRP A 724 -23.88 3.49 7.32
CA TRP A 724 -22.73 3.97 6.55
C TRP A 724 -23.09 5.35 5.97
N ALA A 725 -22.32 6.39 6.30
CA ALA A 725 -22.73 7.80 6.20
C ALA A 725 -23.27 8.26 4.83
N ASP A 726 -22.95 7.56 3.74
CA ASP A 726 -23.35 7.89 2.38
C ASP A 726 -24.40 6.94 1.77
N ILE A 727 -24.82 5.86 2.46
CA ILE A 727 -25.76 4.86 1.94
C ILE A 727 -27.13 5.03 2.62
N PRO A 728 -28.18 5.47 1.87
CA PRO A 728 -29.45 5.83 2.48
C PRO A 728 -30.31 4.64 2.92
N HIS A 729 -30.01 3.42 2.45
CA HIS A 729 -30.81 2.23 2.72
C HIS A 729 -30.09 1.23 3.65
N PRO A 730 -30.81 0.57 4.58
CA PRO A 730 -30.23 -0.48 5.41
C PRO A 730 -29.85 -1.74 4.61
N VAL A 731 -30.45 -1.94 3.43
CA VAL A 731 -30.03 -2.91 2.42
C VAL A 731 -30.06 -2.20 1.07
N GLN A 732 -29.00 -2.27 0.27
CA GLN A 732 -28.90 -1.63 -1.05
C GLN A 732 -28.53 -2.66 -2.13
N PHE A 733 -29.16 -2.57 -3.30
CA PHE A 733 -28.84 -3.42 -4.44
C PHE A 733 -27.73 -2.83 -5.30
N CYS A 734 -26.84 -3.71 -5.76
CA CYS A 734 -25.85 -3.46 -6.78
C CYS A 734 -26.50 -2.90 -8.05
N GLN A 735 -26.01 -1.74 -8.49
CA GLN A 735 -26.37 -1.10 -9.76
C GLN A 735 -25.27 -1.25 -10.82
N TRP A 736 -24.02 -1.43 -10.39
CA TRP A 736 -22.84 -1.54 -11.24
C TRP A 736 -22.69 -2.93 -11.88
N THR A 737 -23.58 -3.88 -11.58
CA THR A 737 -23.78 -5.14 -12.31
C THR A 737 -25.22 -5.60 -12.22
N ILE A 738 -25.86 -5.85 -13.37
CA ILE A 738 -27.27 -6.27 -13.48
C ILE A 738 -27.38 -7.26 -14.65
N ALA A 739 -28.13 -8.35 -14.50
CA ALA A 739 -28.48 -9.24 -15.60
C ALA A 739 -29.99 -9.32 -15.79
N ALA A 740 -30.49 -9.16 -17.01
CA ALA A 740 -31.93 -9.17 -17.25
C ALA A 740 -32.36 -9.66 -18.64
N ALA A 741 -33.56 -10.23 -18.70
CA ALA A 741 -34.28 -10.46 -19.94
C ALA A 741 -34.83 -9.12 -20.47
N PRO A 742 -34.92 -8.94 -21.80
CA PRO A 742 -35.50 -7.74 -22.38
C PRO A 742 -36.97 -7.56 -21.93
N GLY A 743 -37.37 -6.31 -21.73
CA GLY A 743 -38.71 -5.90 -21.35
C GLY A 743 -39.09 -6.20 -19.90
N HIS A 744 -38.12 -6.36 -19.00
CA HIS A 744 -38.43 -6.57 -17.58
C HIS A 744 -39.04 -5.30 -16.95
N PRO A 745 -40.19 -5.37 -16.24
CA PRO A 745 -40.94 -4.19 -15.80
C PRO A 745 -40.18 -3.17 -14.94
N VAL A 746 -39.18 -3.60 -14.16
CA VAL A 746 -38.36 -2.67 -13.34
C VAL A 746 -37.66 -1.61 -14.17
N PHE A 747 -37.23 -1.87 -15.41
CA PHE A 747 -36.50 -0.83 -16.17
C PHE A 747 -37.42 0.29 -16.62
N LYS A 748 -38.67 -0.01 -16.96
CA LYS A 748 -39.69 1.02 -17.22
C LYS A 748 -39.96 1.84 -15.96
N LYS A 749 -40.19 1.18 -14.82
CA LYS A 749 -40.37 1.86 -13.52
C LYS A 749 -39.16 2.73 -13.16
N MET A 750 -37.94 2.24 -13.42
CA MET A 750 -36.71 2.97 -13.15
C MET A 750 -36.55 4.17 -14.08
N THR A 751 -36.91 4.03 -15.35
CA THR A 751 -36.90 5.14 -16.31
C THR A 751 -37.90 6.23 -15.89
N ASP A 752 -39.12 5.84 -15.50
CA ASP A 752 -40.12 6.77 -14.99
C ASP A 752 -39.64 7.46 -13.70
N ARG A 753 -39.00 6.70 -12.78
CA ARG A 753 -38.38 7.23 -11.56
C ARG A 753 -37.28 8.26 -11.86
N VAL A 754 -36.40 7.98 -12.82
CA VAL A 754 -35.34 8.91 -13.25
C VAL A 754 -35.94 10.21 -13.79
N ILE A 755 -36.93 10.11 -14.68
CA ILE A 755 -37.60 11.29 -15.25
C ILE A 755 -38.20 12.14 -14.14
N ALA A 756 -38.97 11.55 -13.23
CA ALA A 756 -39.60 12.26 -12.12
C ALA A 756 -38.56 12.92 -11.20
N SER A 757 -37.49 12.21 -10.85
CA SER A 757 -36.41 12.74 -10.00
C SER A 757 -35.69 13.93 -10.65
N VAL A 758 -35.44 13.88 -11.97
CA VAL A 758 -34.82 15.00 -12.68
C VAL A 758 -35.76 16.21 -12.73
N GLU A 759 -37.05 16.00 -13.00
CA GLU A 759 -38.05 17.08 -12.99
C GLU A 759 -38.17 17.76 -11.62
N ASP A 760 -38.14 16.97 -10.55
CA ASP A 760 -38.18 17.48 -9.19
C ASP A 760 -36.90 18.23 -8.82
N LEU A 761 -35.72 17.73 -9.20
CA LEU A 761 -34.45 18.44 -8.99
C LEU A 761 -34.41 19.77 -9.74
N VAL A 762 -34.86 19.80 -11.00
CA VAL A 762 -34.97 21.03 -11.80
C VAL A 762 -35.90 22.04 -11.12
N ARG A 763 -37.03 21.57 -10.58
CA ARG A 763 -37.98 22.41 -9.85
C ARG A 763 -37.39 22.95 -8.54
N GLN A 764 -36.70 22.11 -7.77
CA GLN A 764 -36.08 22.48 -6.49
C GLN A 764 -34.92 23.48 -6.65
N HIS A 765 -34.11 23.30 -7.70
CA HIS A 765 -32.97 24.19 -7.98
C HIS A 765 -33.40 25.48 -8.71
N GLY A 766 -34.65 25.58 -9.19
CA GLY A 766 -35.15 26.75 -9.91
C GLY A 766 -34.42 27.01 -11.24
N VAL A 767 -33.88 25.97 -11.87
CA VAL A 767 -33.09 26.05 -13.11
C VAL A 767 -33.86 25.49 -14.30
N LYS A 768 -33.36 25.72 -15.51
CA LYS A 768 -33.79 24.95 -16.70
C LYS A 768 -33.06 23.59 -16.72
N GLU A 769 -33.61 22.59 -17.40
CA GLU A 769 -33.08 21.20 -17.41
C GLU A 769 -31.57 21.10 -17.67
N GLY A 770 -31.02 21.88 -18.59
CA GLY A 770 -29.57 21.89 -18.90
C GLY A 770 -28.67 22.65 -17.92
N GLY A 771 -29.23 23.30 -16.89
CA GLY A 771 -28.51 24.08 -15.89
C GLY A 771 -28.34 23.38 -14.54
N LEU A 772 -28.81 22.13 -14.40
CA LEU A 772 -28.78 21.38 -13.15
C LEU A 772 -27.34 21.05 -12.74
N LYS A 773 -27.01 21.23 -11.46
CA LYS A 773 -25.71 20.86 -10.87
C LYS A 773 -25.93 20.05 -9.59
N PRO A 774 -26.29 18.76 -9.71
CA PRO A 774 -26.66 17.94 -8.58
C PRO A 774 -25.41 17.53 -7.78
N SER A 775 -25.55 17.53 -6.45
CA SER A 775 -24.61 16.94 -5.51
C SER A 775 -24.53 15.42 -5.66
N SER A 776 -23.49 14.79 -5.10
CA SER A 776 -23.34 13.33 -5.13
C SER A 776 -24.53 12.60 -4.51
N PHE A 777 -25.10 13.14 -3.43
CA PHE A 777 -26.29 12.60 -2.78
C PHE A 777 -27.52 12.66 -3.69
N GLU A 778 -27.72 13.76 -4.42
CA GLU A 778 -28.82 13.89 -5.38
C GLU A 778 -28.66 12.94 -6.57
N VAL A 779 -27.44 12.70 -7.04
CA VAL A 779 -27.16 11.69 -8.08
C VAL A 779 -27.55 10.29 -7.59
N MET A 780 -27.11 9.91 -6.39
CA MET A 780 -27.43 8.61 -5.79
C MET A 780 -28.94 8.35 -5.68
N ASN A 781 -29.70 9.38 -5.28
CA ASN A 781 -31.16 9.29 -5.06
C ASN A 781 -32.01 9.51 -6.32
N SER A 782 -31.42 9.90 -7.45
CA SER A 782 -32.17 10.17 -8.69
C SER A 782 -31.96 9.09 -9.75
N THR A 783 -30.70 8.77 -10.06
CA THR A 783 -30.32 7.80 -11.10
C THR A 783 -29.50 6.64 -10.55
N GLY A 784 -28.83 6.86 -9.42
CA GLY A 784 -27.88 5.95 -8.81
C GLY A 784 -28.49 4.79 -7.99
N PRO A 785 -27.69 4.16 -7.12
CA PRO A 785 -28.03 2.88 -6.50
C PRO A 785 -29.17 2.97 -5.47
N ALA A 786 -29.40 4.14 -4.87
CA ALA A 786 -30.51 4.34 -3.94
C ALA A 786 -31.86 4.31 -4.70
N ALA A 787 -31.97 5.04 -5.81
CA ALA A 787 -33.17 5.02 -6.65
C ALA A 787 -33.41 3.64 -7.29
N TRP A 788 -32.34 2.95 -7.69
CA TRP A 788 -32.41 1.57 -8.17
C TRP A 788 -32.99 0.64 -7.11
N THR A 789 -32.53 0.80 -5.87
CA THR A 789 -32.97 -0.02 -4.74
C THR A 789 -34.45 0.16 -4.45
N ASP A 790 -34.95 1.41 -4.44
CA ASP A 790 -36.38 1.72 -4.29
C ASP A 790 -37.22 0.96 -5.33
N VAL A 791 -36.83 1.03 -6.60
CA VAL A 791 -37.61 0.49 -7.72
C VAL A 791 -37.61 -1.03 -7.72
N VAL A 792 -36.46 -1.65 -7.47
CA VAL A 792 -36.34 -3.11 -7.37
C VAL A 792 -37.15 -3.61 -6.17
N PHE A 793 -36.99 -2.99 -5.00
CA PHE A 793 -37.73 -3.40 -3.81
C PHE A 793 -39.24 -3.23 -3.99
N GLN A 794 -39.71 -2.09 -4.53
CA GLN A 794 -41.12 -1.90 -4.84
C GLN A 794 -41.65 -2.97 -5.80
N HIS A 795 -40.84 -3.43 -6.77
CA HIS A 795 -41.24 -4.55 -7.62
C HIS A 795 -41.26 -5.89 -6.88
N LEU A 796 -40.26 -6.17 -6.04
CA LEU A 796 -40.26 -7.36 -5.19
C LEU A 796 -41.54 -7.44 -4.34
N GLN A 797 -42.01 -6.32 -3.78
CA GLN A 797 -43.27 -6.27 -3.03
C GLN A 797 -44.51 -6.62 -3.87
N THR A 798 -44.46 -6.43 -5.19
CA THR A 798 -45.57 -6.82 -6.07
C THR A 798 -45.62 -8.32 -6.36
N VAL A 799 -44.49 -9.01 -6.29
CA VAL A 799 -44.38 -10.45 -6.57
C VAL A 799 -44.29 -11.30 -5.30
N GLU A 800 -43.81 -10.71 -4.21
CA GLU A 800 -43.75 -11.29 -2.86
C GLU A 800 -44.29 -10.28 -1.84
N PRO A 801 -45.62 -10.24 -1.62
CA PRO A 801 -46.25 -9.32 -0.69
C PRO A 801 -45.79 -9.47 0.77
N SER A 802 -45.12 -10.57 1.14
CA SER A 802 -44.57 -10.74 2.49
C SER A 802 -43.36 -9.84 2.78
N LEU A 803 -42.73 -9.25 1.75
CA LEU A 803 -41.61 -8.32 1.91
C LEU A 803 -42.12 -6.92 2.28
N THR A 804 -42.44 -6.69 3.55
CA THR A 804 -42.98 -5.40 4.02
C THR A 804 -41.88 -4.38 4.33
N ASP A 805 -40.67 -4.84 4.62
CA ASP A 805 -39.48 -4.02 4.93
C ASP A 805 -38.27 -4.54 4.15
N ILE A 806 -37.44 -3.64 3.60
CA ILE A 806 -36.24 -4.02 2.88
C ILE A 806 -35.24 -4.82 3.74
N ARG A 807 -35.31 -4.64 5.07
CA ARG A 807 -34.58 -5.45 6.05
C ARG A 807 -34.96 -6.93 6.04
N ASN A 808 -36.10 -7.31 5.44
CA ASN A 808 -36.43 -8.73 5.23
C ASN A 808 -35.40 -9.44 4.33
N LEU A 809 -34.56 -8.70 3.60
CA LEU A 809 -33.46 -9.21 2.78
C LEU A 809 -32.08 -9.19 3.48
N SER A 810 -31.99 -8.65 4.70
CA SER A 810 -30.75 -8.60 5.47
C SER A 810 -30.30 -10.00 5.89
N TYR A 811 -28.99 -10.22 6.06
CA TYR A 811 -28.39 -11.51 6.43
C TYR A 811 -28.69 -12.67 5.46
N MET A 812 -29.05 -12.37 4.22
CA MET A 812 -29.27 -13.38 3.19
C MET A 812 -28.01 -14.22 2.97
N LYS A 813 -28.13 -15.55 3.09
CA LYS A 813 -27.00 -16.51 3.00
C LYS A 813 -26.95 -17.29 1.69
N ALA A 814 -28.05 -17.32 0.94
CA ALA A 814 -28.18 -18.05 -0.31
C ALA A 814 -29.02 -17.24 -1.29
N PRO A 815 -28.82 -17.39 -2.60
CA PRO A 815 -29.68 -16.74 -3.59
C PRO A 815 -31.15 -17.18 -3.43
N THR A 816 -32.08 -16.27 -3.67
CA THR A 816 -33.52 -16.53 -3.54
C THR A 816 -34.26 -15.90 -4.72
N LEU A 817 -35.13 -16.68 -5.36
CA LEU A 817 -35.99 -16.23 -6.44
C LEU A 817 -37.31 -15.70 -5.87
N TYR A 818 -37.63 -14.45 -6.17
CA TYR A 818 -38.89 -13.79 -5.83
C TYR A 818 -39.62 -13.47 -7.14
N GLY A 819 -40.69 -14.21 -7.45
CA GLY A 819 -41.30 -14.15 -8.78
C GLY A 819 -40.29 -14.54 -9.87
N ASP A 820 -39.92 -13.58 -10.73
CA ASP A 820 -38.89 -13.73 -11.77
C ASP A 820 -37.56 -13.01 -11.45
N VAL A 821 -37.41 -12.51 -10.22
CA VAL A 821 -36.23 -11.78 -9.74
C VAL A 821 -35.37 -12.64 -8.80
N LEU A 822 -34.18 -13.03 -9.26
CA LEU A 822 -33.19 -13.72 -8.43
C LEU A 822 -32.35 -12.70 -7.67
N VAL A 823 -32.51 -12.66 -6.35
CA VAL A 823 -31.72 -11.83 -5.45
C VAL A 823 -30.51 -12.64 -4.96
N LEU A 824 -29.32 -12.07 -5.08
CA LEU A 824 -28.07 -12.67 -4.62
C LEU A 824 -27.66 -12.10 -3.25
N PRO A 825 -27.06 -12.93 -2.36
CA PRO A 825 -26.51 -12.47 -1.09
C PRO A 825 -25.34 -11.50 -1.31
N ILE A 826 -24.87 -10.87 -0.22
CA ILE A 826 -23.81 -9.85 -0.26
C ILE A 826 -22.59 -10.29 -1.08
N ASP A 827 -22.15 -11.55 -0.94
CA ASP A 827 -20.99 -12.06 -1.65
C ASP A 827 -21.25 -12.37 -3.12
N GLY A 828 -22.49 -12.43 -3.59
CA GLY A 828 -22.79 -12.76 -4.99
C GLY A 828 -22.20 -11.71 -5.93
N PHE A 829 -22.60 -10.46 -5.76
CA PHE A 829 -22.01 -9.31 -6.46
C PHE A 829 -21.13 -8.49 -5.51
N GLY A 830 -21.60 -8.12 -4.31
CA GLY A 830 -20.88 -7.27 -3.37
C GLY A 830 -19.69 -7.91 -2.62
N MET A 831 -19.01 -8.92 -3.18
CA MET A 831 -17.86 -9.58 -2.54
C MET A 831 -16.67 -8.63 -2.37
N GLY A 832 -15.88 -8.82 -1.30
CA GLY A 832 -14.65 -8.07 -1.07
C GLY A 832 -14.85 -6.68 -0.44
N GLN A 833 -16.06 -6.38 0.04
CA GLN A 833 -16.35 -5.12 0.73
C GLN A 833 -16.05 -5.25 2.23
N VAL A 834 -15.48 -4.20 2.83
CA VAL A 834 -15.07 -4.21 4.25
C VAL A 834 -16.25 -4.09 5.24
N HIS A 835 -17.47 -4.01 4.71
CA HIS A 835 -18.70 -3.87 5.47
C HIS A 835 -19.67 -5.00 5.10
N SER A 836 -20.85 -4.99 5.73
CA SER A 836 -21.97 -5.89 5.39
C SER A 836 -21.66 -7.37 5.53
N GLY A 837 -20.61 -7.71 6.28
CA GLY A 837 -20.02 -9.04 6.42
C GLY A 837 -19.90 -9.79 5.09
N SER A 838 -19.48 -9.06 4.06
CA SER A 838 -18.94 -9.57 2.81
C SER A 838 -17.58 -10.22 3.08
N THR A 839 -17.24 -11.26 2.32
CA THR A 839 -15.94 -11.92 2.43
C THR A 839 -14.85 -11.00 1.88
N HIS A 840 -14.06 -10.42 2.78
CA HIS A 840 -13.03 -9.43 2.46
C HIS A 840 -11.63 -9.80 3.00
N ASP A 841 -11.44 -11.06 3.39
CA ASP A 841 -10.17 -11.63 3.86
C ASP A 841 -9.19 -11.97 2.72
N GLY A 842 -9.55 -11.60 1.48
CA GLY A 842 -8.78 -11.89 0.27
C GLY A 842 -9.10 -13.24 -0.35
N SER A 843 -9.86 -14.11 0.32
CA SER A 843 -10.42 -15.30 -0.30
C SER A 843 -11.57 -14.92 -1.26
N ILE A 844 -11.81 -15.78 -2.25
CA ILE A 844 -12.99 -15.67 -3.10
C ILE A 844 -14.00 -16.66 -2.52
N PRO A 845 -15.09 -16.19 -1.86
CA PRO A 845 -16.06 -17.09 -1.28
C PRO A 845 -16.72 -17.88 -2.40
N ARG A 846 -17.19 -19.08 -2.05
CA ARG A 846 -17.76 -20.02 -3.01
C ARG A 846 -18.90 -19.41 -3.82
N ASP A 847 -19.65 -18.47 -3.26
CA ASP A 847 -20.84 -17.89 -3.90
C ASP A 847 -20.56 -16.59 -4.67
N ALA A 848 -19.31 -16.11 -4.69
CA ALA A 848 -18.95 -14.92 -5.44
C ALA A 848 -18.97 -15.14 -6.95
N LEU A 849 -19.62 -14.20 -7.65
CA LEU A 849 -19.78 -14.21 -9.11
C LEU A 849 -18.99 -13.07 -9.76
N VAL A 850 -18.95 -11.91 -9.12
CA VAL A 850 -18.32 -10.68 -9.60
C VAL A 850 -17.57 -10.01 -8.46
N LYS A 851 -16.49 -9.30 -8.78
CA LYS A 851 -15.79 -8.41 -7.84
C LYS A 851 -15.70 -7.00 -8.40
N HIS A 852 -16.20 -6.03 -7.65
CA HIS A 852 -16.05 -4.62 -7.98
C HIS A 852 -14.73 -4.07 -7.40
N LEU A 853 -14.01 -3.25 -8.17
CA LEU A 853 -12.72 -2.70 -7.74
C LEU A 853 -12.78 -1.27 -7.23
N PHE A 854 -13.93 -0.61 -7.38
CA PHE A 854 -14.17 0.77 -6.93
C PHE A 854 -13.13 1.75 -7.48
N GLY A 855 -12.68 1.52 -8.71
CA GLY A 855 -11.69 2.35 -9.40
C GLY A 855 -12.22 3.74 -9.77
N GLY A 856 -13.52 3.97 -9.61
CA GLY A 856 -14.14 5.28 -9.84
C GLY A 856 -14.04 5.71 -11.29
N SER A 857 -14.07 4.75 -12.23
CA SER A 857 -13.95 4.95 -13.67
C SER A 857 -14.88 6.04 -14.23
N TRP A 858 -16.04 6.23 -13.57
CA TRP A 858 -17.06 7.23 -13.87
C TRP A 858 -16.98 8.54 -13.06
N ARG A 859 -16.18 8.62 -11.98
CA ARG A 859 -16.06 9.82 -11.13
C ARG A 859 -15.14 10.84 -11.83
N GLY A 860 -15.59 12.10 -11.93
CA GLY A 860 -14.76 13.21 -12.43
C GLY A 860 -13.63 13.54 -11.44
N ASP A 861 -12.52 14.05 -11.96
CA ASP A 861 -11.48 14.67 -11.13
C ASP A 861 -11.98 15.97 -10.49
#